data_AF-A0A2A5VKK7-F1
#
_entry.id   AF-A0A2A5VKK7-F1
#
_cell.length_a   1.000
_cell.length_b   1.000
_cell.length_c   1.000
_cell.angle_alpha   90.00
_cell.angle_beta   90.00
_cell.angle_gamma   90.00
#
_symmetry.space_group_name_H-M   'P 1'
#
loop_
_entity.id
_entity.type
_entity.pdbx_description
1 polymer ?
#
loop_
_entity_poly.entity_id
_entity_poly.type
_entity_poly.pdbx_seq_one_letter_code
_entity_poly.pdbx_strand_id
1 'polypeptide(L)'
;MVQSVAIIGAGNMGSGIAQKSATEGFSVQMVDREQQWVDRGHATIDKFLQEALERRIFRPEQAERIKSSITGVVGNENVSPDTDLVIEAVFEDFELKREIFSSLDSTCGEHTILATNTSSLSVNELAQQVGRKDRFVGMHWFYHPAKNRLVEIIPAETTSQETMDAVEQYCKTMGKVIIVCKDRPGFVVNRFFVPWINEACRLLEEGVATAAQIDAVACREFRIGLGPFGLMNLTGPTIALHSSDYLSEQLGVPRFAGADNMRALVEDGEMWGIGEDDGDCDEEAARQIKERLMGQAFAVCSQIAEEGICSMEDVDRGAKVGLRWTNGPFELANRIGVTEASRMAREYAELAGLDIPEWFSGRTEPFEFSYVDVDVDEDGTATVLINRPEAMNALNVTVVGQLGDAIEALNSRSDVSTIVLEGAGKAFVAGADVKFFVDKIEEGSFSEIEDFTKDGHRVLGLIEGSPHTTIALTTGLALGGGLELALSCDYRVGTEKTMLRFPETSIGIYPGLGGTQRATRVCGIEAARFAVLAGNFMDAGAARALGLITHLVDASGVTSTVREISSVGKPEDKYPGAPADPSHPVAAMSKAFYSDNNMASLLSGNAPEGFDPEDRNVARQLKSLSRAAPVSVRIASELLDKALETDLDAGLQLELDALEEIFATEDAREGLSALVEGRRPEYVGS
;
A
#
# COMPACT_ATOMS: atom_id res chain seq x y z
N MET A 1 12.60 -11.06 -15.29
CA MET A 1 12.04 -10.89 -13.93
C MET A 1 13.15 -11.02 -12.91
N VAL A 2 13.10 -10.24 -11.83
CA VAL A 2 14.18 -10.15 -10.84
C VAL A 2 14.08 -11.29 -9.82
N GLN A 3 15.16 -12.05 -9.63
CA GLN A 3 15.29 -13.07 -8.56
C GLN A 3 16.54 -12.84 -7.70
N SER A 4 17.57 -12.27 -8.31
CA SER A 4 18.85 -11.94 -7.68
C SER A 4 19.10 -10.43 -7.71
N VAL A 5 19.58 -9.89 -6.59
CA VAL A 5 19.80 -8.46 -6.42
C VAL A 5 21.19 -8.21 -5.84
N ALA A 6 21.93 -7.24 -6.38
CA ALA A 6 23.13 -6.69 -5.75
C ALA A 6 22.88 -5.28 -5.23
N ILE A 7 23.24 -5.02 -3.97
CA ILE A 7 23.12 -3.71 -3.33
C ILE A 7 24.52 -3.13 -3.16
N ILE A 8 24.79 -2.02 -3.82
CA ILE A 8 26.10 -1.36 -3.80
C ILE A 8 26.12 -0.30 -2.70
N GLY A 9 27.00 -0.47 -1.73
CA GLY A 9 27.10 0.32 -0.52
C GLY A 9 26.48 -0.41 0.68
N ALA A 10 27.28 -0.64 1.72
CA ALA A 10 26.88 -1.28 2.97
C ALA A 10 26.51 -0.27 4.08
N GLY A 11 26.16 0.96 3.69
CA GLY A 11 25.65 1.99 4.61
C GLY A 11 24.25 1.68 5.16
N ASN A 12 23.64 2.63 5.88
CA ASN A 12 22.31 2.44 6.49
C ASN A 12 21.22 2.12 5.44
N MET A 13 21.22 2.85 4.31
CA MET A 13 20.26 2.62 3.23
C MET A 13 20.49 1.27 2.55
N GLY A 14 21.71 1.00 2.07
CA GLY A 14 22.04 -0.25 1.40
C GLY A 14 21.80 -1.49 2.28
N SER A 15 22.20 -1.45 3.56
CA SER A 15 21.92 -2.52 4.53
C SER A 15 20.41 -2.73 4.72
N GLY A 16 19.63 -1.66 4.80
CA GLY A 16 18.18 -1.72 4.94
C GLY A 16 17.47 -2.26 3.70
N ILE A 17 17.95 -1.92 2.50
CA ILE A 17 17.44 -2.46 1.23
C ILE A 17 17.78 -3.94 1.15
N ALA A 18 19.04 -4.33 1.37
CA ALA A 18 19.50 -5.72 1.37
C ALA A 18 18.68 -6.59 2.34
N GLN A 19 18.46 -6.12 3.58
CA GLN A 19 17.61 -6.81 4.56
C GLN A 19 16.18 -6.99 4.05
N LYS A 20 15.58 -5.94 3.47
CA LYS A 20 14.20 -6.00 2.98
C LYS A 20 14.07 -6.95 1.79
N SER A 21 14.98 -6.91 0.83
CA SER A 21 14.99 -7.83 -0.31
C SER A 21 15.14 -9.28 0.14
N ALA A 22 16.09 -9.56 1.04
CA ALA A 22 16.29 -10.90 1.58
C ALA A 22 15.07 -11.43 2.37
N THR A 23 14.36 -10.54 3.09
CA THR A 23 13.10 -10.87 3.78
C THR A 23 12.04 -11.43 2.83
N GLU A 24 12.07 -11.01 1.58
CA GLU A 24 11.07 -11.34 0.57
C GLU A 24 11.53 -12.48 -0.36
N GLY A 25 12.66 -13.12 -0.05
CA GLY A 25 13.12 -14.34 -0.71
C GLY A 25 14.08 -14.11 -1.88
N PHE A 26 14.49 -12.87 -2.14
CA PHE A 26 15.50 -12.57 -3.15
C PHE A 26 16.89 -13.04 -2.70
N SER A 27 17.70 -13.52 -3.64
CA SER A 27 19.12 -13.78 -3.39
C SER A 27 19.88 -12.46 -3.43
N VAL A 28 20.55 -12.08 -2.34
CA VAL A 28 21.14 -10.74 -2.19
C VAL A 28 22.66 -10.79 -2.10
N GLN A 29 23.32 -9.97 -2.91
CA GLN A 29 24.74 -9.61 -2.74
C GLN A 29 24.81 -8.22 -2.11
N MET A 30 25.49 -8.07 -0.98
CA MET A 30 25.77 -6.77 -0.37
C MET A 30 27.22 -6.41 -0.63
N VAL A 31 27.43 -5.35 -1.40
CA VAL A 31 28.72 -5.03 -2.02
C VAL A 31 29.28 -3.75 -1.40
N ASP A 32 30.56 -3.75 -1.02
CA ASP A 32 31.27 -2.53 -0.63
C ASP A 32 32.76 -2.63 -1.01
N ARG A 33 33.50 -1.51 -0.96
CA ARG A 33 34.90 -1.43 -1.42
C ARG A 33 35.88 -2.22 -0.56
N GLU A 34 35.57 -2.44 0.72
CA GLU A 34 36.45 -3.12 1.67
C GLU A 34 35.65 -4.01 2.62
N GLN A 35 36.27 -5.10 3.08
CA GLN A 35 35.64 -6.08 3.97
C GLN A 35 35.06 -5.43 5.24
N GLN A 36 35.74 -4.43 5.82
CA GLN A 36 35.27 -3.75 7.02
C GLN A 36 33.89 -3.07 6.87
N TRP A 37 33.54 -2.63 5.65
CA TRP A 37 32.26 -1.99 5.36
C TRP A 37 31.17 -3.02 5.15
N VAL A 38 31.49 -4.12 4.47
CA VAL A 38 30.63 -5.30 4.34
C VAL A 38 30.27 -5.88 5.73
N ASP A 39 31.27 -6.05 6.59
CA ASP A 39 31.08 -6.54 7.96
C ASP A 39 30.19 -5.58 8.78
N ARG A 40 30.35 -4.27 8.59
CA ARG A 40 29.50 -3.25 9.22
C ARG A 40 28.07 -3.32 8.71
N GLY A 41 27.86 -3.57 7.42
CA GLY A 41 26.54 -3.79 6.85
C GLY A 41 25.86 -5.00 7.49
N HIS A 42 26.57 -6.13 7.62
CA HIS A 42 26.04 -7.32 8.30
C HIS A 42 25.68 -7.05 9.76
N ALA A 43 26.53 -6.34 10.51
CA ALA A 43 26.25 -5.93 11.87
C ALA A 43 25.00 -5.02 11.99
N THR A 44 24.78 -4.17 10.98
CA THR A 44 23.61 -3.28 10.90
C THR A 44 22.33 -4.08 10.65
N ILE A 45 22.37 -5.04 9.73
CA ILE A 45 21.27 -5.98 9.45
C ILE A 45 20.95 -6.83 10.68
N ASP A 46 21.98 -7.34 11.37
CA ASP A 46 21.82 -8.10 12.62
C ASP A 46 21.08 -7.29 13.69
N LYS A 47 21.45 -6.01 13.85
CA LYS A 47 20.75 -5.10 14.77
C LYS A 47 19.27 -4.94 14.39
N PHE A 48 18.97 -4.69 13.12
CA PHE A 48 17.59 -4.52 12.66
C PHE A 48 16.75 -5.79 12.84
N LEU A 49 17.33 -6.96 12.58
CA LEU A 49 16.67 -8.25 12.80
C LEU A 49 16.46 -8.53 14.29
N GLN A 50 17.42 -8.17 15.15
CA GLN A 50 17.28 -8.30 16.59
C GLN A 50 16.12 -7.45 17.13
N GLU A 51 16.00 -6.19 16.70
CA GLU A 51 14.84 -5.33 17.03
C GLU A 51 13.52 -5.97 16.58
N ALA A 52 13.50 -6.61 15.41
CA ALA A 52 12.32 -7.27 14.87
C ALA A 52 11.96 -8.56 15.65
N LEU A 53 12.96 -9.32 16.12
CA LEU A 53 12.77 -10.50 16.96
C LEU A 53 12.19 -10.11 18.33
N GLU A 54 12.72 -9.05 18.96
CA GLU A 54 12.22 -8.52 20.23
C GLU A 54 10.76 -8.09 20.13
N ARG A 55 10.39 -7.50 19.00
CA ARG A 55 9.01 -7.11 18.67
C ARG A 55 8.15 -8.27 18.16
N ARG A 56 8.69 -9.49 18.11
CA ARG A 56 8.01 -10.72 17.64
C ARG A 56 7.47 -10.61 16.21
N ILE A 57 8.12 -9.80 15.38
CA ILE A 57 7.81 -9.66 13.96
C ILE A 57 8.29 -10.92 13.21
N PHE A 58 9.47 -11.42 13.58
CA PHE A 58 10.04 -12.65 13.03
C PHE A 58 10.23 -13.72 14.12
N ARG A 59 10.27 -14.97 13.68
CA ARG A 59 10.80 -16.10 14.46
C ARG A 59 12.31 -16.22 14.23
N PRO A 60 13.07 -16.82 15.17
CA PRO A 60 14.51 -17.01 15.02
C PRO A 60 14.90 -17.69 13.70
N GLU A 61 14.15 -18.72 13.28
CA GLU A 61 14.45 -19.45 12.03
C GLU A 61 14.18 -18.61 10.77
N GLN A 62 13.31 -17.60 10.86
CA GLN A 62 13.11 -16.64 9.76
C GLN A 62 14.28 -15.66 9.69
N ALA A 63 14.70 -15.11 10.83
CA ALA A 63 15.83 -14.18 10.88
C ALA A 63 17.12 -14.83 10.36
N GLU A 64 17.42 -16.07 10.76
CA GLU A 64 18.61 -16.79 10.26
C GLU A 64 18.53 -17.09 8.76
N ARG A 65 17.35 -17.42 8.22
CA ARG A 65 17.17 -17.57 6.77
C ARG A 65 17.47 -16.27 6.03
N ILE A 66 16.97 -15.14 6.51
CA ILE A 66 17.22 -13.81 5.92
C ILE A 66 18.71 -13.50 5.89
N LYS A 67 19.43 -13.78 6.98
CA LYS A 67 20.89 -13.58 7.02
C LYS A 67 21.61 -14.47 6.02
N SER A 68 21.22 -15.74 5.94
CA SER A 68 21.85 -16.71 5.04
C SER A 68 21.64 -16.41 3.56
N SER A 69 20.59 -15.67 3.20
CA SER A 69 20.34 -15.21 1.83
C SER A 69 21.14 -13.96 1.41
N ILE A 70 21.93 -13.37 2.33
CA ILE A 70 22.75 -12.18 2.04
C ILE A 70 24.21 -12.59 2.02
N THR A 71 24.83 -12.47 0.84
CA THR A 71 26.26 -12.72 0.64
C THR A 71 27.01 -11.39 0.60
N GLY A 72 28.00 -11.23 1.48
CA GLY A 72 28.90 -10.08 1.44
C GLY A 72 29.92 -10.21 0.31
N VAL A 73 30.13 -9.13 -0.45
CA VAL A 73 31.05 -9.07 -1.60
C VAL A 73 31.93 -7.82 -1.49
N VAL A 74 33.23 -7.98 -1.74
CA VAL A 74 34.19 -6.86 -1.74
C VAL A 74 34.51 -6.49 -3.19
N GLY A 75 34.31 -5.23 -3.55
CA GLY A 75 34.58 -4.70 -4.88
C GLY A 75 33.46 -4.94 -5.90
N ASN A 76 33.17 -3.93 -6.72
CA ASN A 76 32.09 -3.97 -7.72
C ASN A 76 32.40 -4.95 -8.86
N GLU A 77 33.68 -5.18 -9.14
CA GLU A 77 34.18 -6.12 -10.14
C GLU A 77 33.91 -7.59 -9.80
N ASN A 78 33.47 -7.87 -8.56
CA ASN A 78 33.16 -9.22 -8.07
C ASN A 78 31.65 -9.48 -7.97
N VAL A 79 30.80 -8.56 -8.42
CA VAL A 79 29.35 -8.80 -8.53
C VAL A 79 29.11 -9.92 -9.54
N SER A 80 28.22 -10.87 -9.19
CA SER A 80 27.86 -11.96 -10.09
C SER A 80 27.33 -11.44 -11.45
N PRO A 81 27.83 -11.95 -12.59
CA PRO A 81 27.33 -11.59 -13.91
C PRO A 81 25.85 -11.96 -14.14
N ASP A 82 25.33 -12.95 -13.39
CA ASP A 82 23.96 -13.44 -13.47
C ASP A 82 22.98 -12.63 -12.58
N THR A 83 23.41 -11.47 -12.07
CA THR A 83 22.55 -10.62 -11.23
C THR A 83 21.46 -9.99 -12.09
N ASP A 84 20.20 -10.07 -11.67
CA ASP A 84 19.08 -9.48 -12.42
C ASP A 84 18.95 -7.96 -12.21
N LEU A 85 19.14 -7.50 -10.97
CA LEU A 85 18.99 -6.09 -10.58
C LEU A 85 20.15 -5.64 -9.67
N VAL A 86 20.75 -4.51 -9.99
CA VAL A 86 21.70 -3.82 -9.12
C VAL A 86 21.06 -2.54 -8.59
N ILE A 87 21.19 -2.26 -7.30
CA ILE A 87 20.73 -1.01 -6.69
C ILE A 87 21.91 -0.33 -6.01
N GLU A 88 22.32 0.80 -6.55
CA GLU A 88 23.38 1.64 -5.99
C GLU A 88 22.84 2.53 -4.87
N ALA A 89 23.48 2.50 -3.70
CA ALA A 89 23.10 3.24 -2.50
C ALA A 89 24.35 3.78 -1.75
N VAL A 90 25.29 4.36 -2.49
CA VAL A 90 26.48 5.04 -1.98
C VAL A 90 26.24 6.54 -1.80
N PHE A 91 27.28 7.27 -1.41
CA PHE A 91 27.23 8.72 -1.21
C PHE A 91 26.79 9.48 -2.47
N GLU A 92 26.16 10.63 -2.26
CA GLU A 92 25.60 11.49 -3.30
C GLU A 92 26.70 12.30 -4.02
N ASP A 93 27.59 11.60 -4.72
CA ASP A 93 28.68 12.16 -5.53
C ASP A 93 28.61 11.62 -6.96
N PHE A 94 28.57 12.53 -7.93
CA PHE A 94 28.34 12.18 -9.33
C PHE A 94 29.49 11.38 -9.94
N GLU A 95 30.74 11.78 -9.70
CA GLU A 95 31.90 11.08 -10.27
C GLU A 95 32.08 9.70 -9.65
N LEU A 96 31.85 9.56 -8.34
CA LEU A 96 31.84 8.27 -7.66
C LEU A 96 30.79 7.32 -8.26
N LYS A 97 29.54 7.78 -8.43
CA LYS A 97 28.48 6.96 -9.02
C LYS A 97 28.80 6.59 -10.47
N ARG A 98 29.38 7.51 -11.23
CA ARG A 98 29.85 7.25 -12.61
C ARG A 98 30.90 6.15 -12.67
N GLU A 99 31.90 6.19 -11.79
CA GLU A 99 32.92 5.13 -11.70
C GLU A 99 32.30 3.77 -11.33
N ILE A 100 31.36 3.77 -10.38
CA ILE A 100 30.63 2.57 -9.96
C ILE A 100 29.84 1.99 -11.13
N PHE A 101 29.05 2.79 -11.84
CA PHE A 101 28.23 2.32 -12.96
C PHE A 101 29.06 1.84 -14.15
N SER A 102 30.19 2.50 -14.44
CA SER A 102 31.13 2.02 -15.47
C SER A 102 31.69 0.63 -15.14
N SER A 103 32.06 0.41 -13.87
CA SER A 103 32.52 -0.91 -13.41
C SER A 103 31.41 -1.97 -13.51
N LEU A 104 30.21 -1.66 -13.03
CA LEU A 104 29.06 -2.58 -13.06
C LEU A 104 28.61 -2.92 -14.48
N ASP A 105 28.61 -1.95 -15.39
CA ASP A 105 28.23 -2.14 -16.80
C ASP A 105 29.19 -3.10 -17.53
N SER A 106 30.45 -3.17 -17.10
CA SER A 106 31.42 -4.15 -17.61
C SER A 106 31.35 -5.52 -16.93
N THR A 107 30.90 -5.57 -15.68
CA THR A 107 30.92 -6.77 -14.83
C THR A 107 29.62 -7.59 -14.95
N CYS A 108 28.48 -6.92 -14.98
CA CYS A 108 27.16 -7.57 -15.00
C CYS A 108 26.77 -7.99 -16.43
N GLY A 109 26.00 -9.07 -16.58
CA GLY A 109 25.52 -9.52 -17.89
C GLY A 109 24.55 -8.53 -18.54
N GLU A 110 24.39 -8.54 -19.86
CA GLU A 110 23.59 -7.54 -20.61
C GLU A 110 22.11 -7.44 -20.17
N HIS A 111 21.58 -8.50 -19.55
CA HIS A 111 20.20 -8.55 -19.04
C HIS A 111 20.01 -7.73 -17.74
N THR A 112 21.07 -7.46 -16.99
CA THR A 112 21.01 -6.84 -15.66
C THR A 112 20.50 -5.40 -15.74
N ILE A 113 19.51 -5.10 -14.90
CA ILE A 113 19.01 -3.75 -14.67
C ILE A 113 19.92 -3.04 -13.66
N LEU A 114 20.33 -1.81 -13.98
CA LEU A 114 21.12 -0.95 -13.10
C LEU A 114 20.23 0.17 -12.55
N ALA A 115 20.10 0.21 -11.23
CA ALA A 115 19.30 1.21 -10.53
C ALA A 115 20.13 2.05 -9.55
N THR A 116 19.73 3.30 -9.35
CA THR A 116 20.32 4.21 -8.35
C THR A 116 19.31 4.65 -7.30
N ASN A 117 19.71 4.65 -6.03
CA ASN A 117 18.98 5.22 -4.89
C ASN A 117 19.29 6.72 -4.67
N THR A 118 19.79 7.41 -5.70
CA THR A 118 20.03 8.86 -5.62
C THR A 118 18.76 9.60 -5.18
N SER A 119 18.92 10.64 -4.36
CA SER A 119 17.84 11.50 -3.88
C SER A 119 17.76 12.83 -4.62
N SER A 120 18.84 13.16 -5.35
CA SER A 120 19.08 14.49 -5.90
C SER A 120 19.64 14.44 -7.33
N LEU A 121 20.56 13.53 -7.67
CA LEU A 121 21.22 13.56 -8.98
C LEU A 121 20.29 13.16 -10.13
N SER A 122 20.52 13.73 -11.32
CA SER A 122 19.75 13.39 -12.52
C SER A 122 19.98 11.94 -12.92
N VAL A 123 18.88 11.20 -13.02
CA VAL A 123 18.87 9.83 -13.50
C VAL A 123 19.22 9.78 -14.99
N ASN A 124 18.76 10.75 -15.78
CA ASN A 124 19.11 10.85 -17.20
C ASN A 124 20.62 11.03 -17.42
N GLU A 125 21.27 11.88 -16.62
CA GLU A 125 22.72 12.09 -16.73
C GLU A 125 23.52 10.85 -16.35
N LEU A 126 23.10 10.14 -15.29
CA LEU A 126 23.71 8.87 -14.88
C LEU A 126 23.50 7.77 -15.93
N ALA A 127 22.31 7.68 -16.52
CA ALA A 127 21.99 6.72 -17.58
C ALA A 127 22.91 6.87 -18.80
N GLN A 128 23.42 8.08 -19.07
CA GLN A 128 24.34 8.29 -20.19
C GLN A 128 25.70 7.59 -20.02
N GLN A 129 26.05 7.19 -18.79
CA GLN A 129 27.35 6.61 -18.46
C GLN A 129 27.41 5.09 -18.67
N VAL A 130 26.29 4.43 -18.96
CA VAL A 130 26.22 2.98 -19.18
C VAL A 130 25.89 2.64 -20.63
N GLY A 131 26.33 1.47 -21.10
CA GLY A 131 26.01 0.95 -22.44
C GLY A 131 24.56 0.48 -22.56
N ARG A 132 23.96 0.00 -21.47
CA ARG A 132 22.58 -0.55 -21.38
C ARG A 132 21.53 0.47 -20.93
N LYS A 133 21.42 1.59 -21.63
CA LYS A 133 20.59 2.73 -21.19
C LYS A 133 19.10 2.41 -21.04
N ASP A 134 18.61 1.41 -21.77
CA ASP A 134 17.25 0.89 -21.68
C ASP A 134 16.98 0.09 -20.40
N ARG A 135 18.04 -0.33 -19.71
CA ARG A 135 18.05 -1.06 -18.44
C ARG A 135 18.64 -0.23 -17.30
N PHE A 136 18.57 1.09 -17.40
CA PHE A 136 18.94 2.01 -16.32
C PHE A 136 17.70 2.71 -15.76
N VAL A 137 17.61 2.89 -14.45
CA VAL A 137 16.44 3.52 -13.79
C VAL A 137 16.78 4.11 -12.41
N GLY A 138 16.10 5.16 -11.99
CA GLY A 138 16.14 5.62 -10.59
C GLY A 138 15.18 4.81 -9.73
N MET A 139 15.62 4.43 -8.54
CA MET A 139 14.80 3.76 -7.53
C MET A 139 15.09 4.42 -6.19
N HIS A 140 14.40 5.52 -5.88
CA HIS A 140 14.64 6.27 -4.67
C HIS A 140 13.82 5.69 -3.50
N TRP A 141 14.54 5.14 -2.53
CA TRP A 141 14.01 4.55 -1.30
C TRP A 141 14.02 5.55 -0.16
N PHE A 142 13.02 5.44 0.70
CA PHE A 142 12.90 6.27 1.89
C PHE A 142 13.43 5.57 3.13
N TYR A 143 14.15 6.31 3.97
CA TYR A 143 14.61 5.82 5.26
C TYR A 143 13.41 5.62 6.21
N HIS A 144 13.31 4.53 6.97
CA HIS A 144 14.14 3.32 6.93
C HIS A 144 13.59 2.32 5.88
N PRO A 145 14.41 1.76 4.96
CA PRO A 145 13.90 0.97 3.82
C PRO A 145 13.04 -0.25 4.19
N ALA A 146 13.34 -0.93 5.31
CA ALA A 146 12.52 -2.06 5.77
C ALA A 146 11.16 -1.66 6.39
N LYS A 147 10.99 -0.40 6.83
CA LYS A 147 9.80 0.11 7.54
C LYS A 147 8.96 1.06 6.68
N ASN A 148 9.61 1.94 5.92
CA ASN A 148 8.96 2.84 4.99
C ASN A 148 8.47 2.04 3.77
N ARG A 149 7.25 2.30 3.32
CA ARG A 149 6.63 1.56 2.22
C ARG A 149 6.85 2.24 0.87
N LEU A 150 7.23 3.51 0.82
CA LEU A 150 7.35 4.25 -0.42
C LEU A 150 8.66 3.94 -1.16
N VAL A 151 8.58 3.85 -2.49
CA VAL A 151 9.69 3.93 -3.44
C VAL A 151 9.24 4.82 -4.60
N GLU A 152 10.07 5.80 -4.98
CA GLU A 152 9.89 6.55 -6.22
C GLU A 152 10.70 5.84 -7.32
N ILE A 153 10.06 5.50 -8.44
CA ILE A 153 10.72 4.97 -9.64
C ILE A 153 10.83 6.10 -10.64
N ILE A 154 12.05 6.36 -11.09
CA ILE A 154 12.39 7.49 -11.95
C ILE A 154 12.95 6.94 -13.27
N PRO A 155 12.12 6.67 -14.28
CA PRO A 155 12.63 6.27 -15.59
C PRO A 155 13.49 7.37 -16.20
N ALA A 156 14.64 6.98 -16.74
CA ALA A 156 15.33 7.80 -17.73
C ALA A 156 14.52 7.81 -19.03
N GLU A 157 14.77 8.78 -19.90
CA GLU A 157 14.13 8.87 -21.22
C GLU A 157 14.34 7.59 -22.07
N THR A 158 15.40 6.84 -21.80
CA THR A 158 15.74 5.60 -22.49
C THR A 158 15.19 4.35 -21.84
N THR A 159 14.71 4.41 -20.59
CA THR A 159 14.27 3.23 -19.83
C THR A 159 13.15 2.50 -20.57
N SER A 160 13.32 1.20 -20.78
CA SER A 160 12.32 0.38 -21.48
C SER A 160 11.14 0.00 -20.57
N GLN A 161 10.00 -0.32 -21.19
CA GLN A 161 8.85 -0.85 -20.46
C GLN A 161 9.19 -2.18 -19.76
N GLU A 162 10.03 -3.04 -20.37
CA GLU A 162 10.48 -4.29 -19.74
C GLU A 162 11.23 -4.03 -18.42
N THR A 163 12.06 -2.98 -18.38
CA THR A 163 12.75 -2.54 -17.15
C THR A 163 11.75 -2.03 -16.12
N MET A 164 10.77 -1.22 -16.53
CA MET A 164 9.72 -0.72 -15.65
C MET A 164 8.92 -1.87 -15.02
N ASP A 165 8.39 -2.78 -15.84
CA ASP A 165 7.62 -3.93 -15.38
C ASP A 165 8.41 -4.79 -14.39
N ALA A 166 9.70 -5.03 -14.66
CA ALA A 166 10.57 -5.83 -13.80
C ALA A 166 10.81 -5.17 -12.44
N VAL A 167 11.04 -3.85 -12.41
CA VAL A 167 11.30 -3.10 -11.18
C VAL A 167 10.03 -2.88 -10.37
N GLU A 168 8.91 -2.61 -11.04
CA GLU A 168 7.61 -2.54 -10.40
C GLU A 168 7.24 -3.88 -9.76
N GLN A 169 7.42 -4.99 -10.47
CA GLN A 169 7.18 -6.32 -9.93
C GLN A 169 8.07 -6.62 -8.71
N TYR A 170 9.33 -6.21 -8.75
CA TYR A 170 10.25 -6.32 -7.62
C TYR A 170 9.74 -5.52 -6.40
N CYS A 171 9.33 -4.26 -6.59
CA CYS A 171 8.75 -3.42 -5.54
C CYS A 171 7.42 -3.98 -4.99
N LYS A 172 6.51 -4.43 -5.86
CA LYS A 172 5.22 -5.06 -5.51
C LYS A 172 5.43 -6.30 -4.64
N THR A 173 6.37 -7.18 -5.01
CA THR A 173 6.72 -8.39 -4.24
C THR A 173 7.12 -8.05 -2.79
N MET A 174 7.75 -6.90 -2.59
CA MET A 174 8.16 -6.42 -1.26
C MET A 174 7.05 -5.69 -0.49
N GLY A 175 5.87 -5.52 -1.08
CA GLY A 175 4.76 -4.75 -0.53
C GLY A 175 5.01 -3.24 -0.51
N LYS A 176 5.88 -2.75 -1.41
CA LYS A 176 6.15 -1.32 -1.56
C LYS A 176 5.01 -0.63 -2.29
N VAL A 177 4.87 0.66 -1.99
CA VAL A 177 4.03 1.59 -2.71
C VAL A 177 4.93 2.34 -3.67
N ILE A 178 4.56 2.32 -4.94
CA ILE A 178 5.34 2.89 -6.03
C ILE A 178 4.71 4.22 -6.41
N ILE A 179 5.56 5.22 -6.65
CA ILE A 179 5.23 6.41 -7.42
C ILE A 179 6.18 6.40 -8.62
N VAL A 180 5.63 6.42 -9.84
CA VAL A 180 6.46 6.62 -11.04
C VAL A 180 6.49 8.12 -11.31
N CYS A 181 7.70 8.70 -11.41
CA CYS A 181 7.85 10.14 -11.60
C CYS A 181 8.97 10.51 -12.55
N LYS A 182 8.85 11.71 -13.15
CA LYS A 182 9.89 12.25 -14.04
C LYS A 182 11.16 12.63 -13.27
N ASP A 183 12.29 12.53 -13.96
CA ASP A 183 13.59 13.02 -13.49
C ASP A 183 13.61 14.55 -13.40
N ARG A 184 13.29 15.06 -12.22
CA ARG A 184 13.30 16.49 -11.86
C ARG A 184 13.92 16.66 -10.47
N PRO A 185 14.57 17.79 -10.17
CA PRO A 185 15.27 17.95 -8.89
C PRO A 185 14.33 17.76 -7.69
N GLY A 186 14.66 16.81 -6.82
CA GLY A 186 13.86 16.42 -5.65
C GLY A 186 12.70 15.47 -5.92
N PHE A 187 12.53 14.99 -7.15
CA PHE A 187 11.48 14.09 -7.59
C PHE A 187 10.09 14.56 -7.13
N VAL A 188 9.41 13.80 -6.26
CA VAL A 188 8.09 14.16 -5.73
C VAL A 188 8.19 14.56 -4.26
N VAL A 189 8.61 13.65 -3.37
CA VAL A 189 8.53 13.90 -1.92
C VAL A 189 9.55 14.94 -1.48
N ASN A 190 10.83 14.78 -1.85
CA ASN A 190 11.86 15.74 -1.42
C ASN A 190 11.60 17.14 -1.97
N ARG A 191 10.99 17.22 -3.16
CA ARG A 191 10.64 18.48 -3.84
C ARG A 191 9.81 19.42 -2.96
N PHE A 192 8.79 18.91 -2.28
CA PHE A 192 7.97 19.74 -1.38
C PHE A 192 8.37 19.62 0.09
N PHE A 193 8.88 18.46 0.52
CA PHE A 193 9.20 18.21 1.93
C PHE A 193 10.43 18.98 2.42
N VAL A 194 11.49 19.05 1.60
CA VAL A 194 12.73 19.73 2.01
C VAL A 194 12.51 21.25 2.17
N PRO A 195 11.82 21.95 1.25
CA PRO A 195 11.46 23.34 1.50
C PRO A 195 10.49 23.52 2.66
N TRP A 196 9.62 22.53 2.95
CA TRP A 196 8.71 22.58 4.11
C TRP A 196 9.46 22.62 5.44
N ILE A 197 10.45 21.73 5.64
CA ILE A 197 11.28 21.73 6.86
C ILE A 197 12.18 22.97 6.93
N ASN A 198 12.69 23.45 5.80
CA ASN A 198 13.50 24.67 5.76
C ASN A 198 12.65 25.92 6.06
N GLU A 199 11.38 25.95 5.65
CA GLU A 199 10.47 27.04 5.98
C GLU A 199 10.20 27.11 7.50
N ALA A 200 10.16 25.97 8.20
CA ALA A 200 10.12 25.93 9.65
C ALA A 200 11.39 26.55 10.28
N CYS A 201 12.58 26.27 9.73
CA CYS A 201 13.82 26.92 10.15
C CYS A 201 13.76 28.44 9.96
N ARG A 202 13.18 28.92 8.84
CA ARG A 202 13.01 30.36 8.59
C ARG A 202 12.03 31.00 9.57
N LEU A 203 10.91 30.35 9.88
CA LEU A 203 9.97 30.81 10.91
C LEU A 203 10.67 31.00 12.27
N LEU A 204 11.55 30.06 12.64
CA LEU A 204 12.35 30.13 13.87
C LEU A 204 13.39 31.28 13.81
N GLU A 205 14.09 31.43 12.69
CA GLU A 205 15.10 32.48 12.47
C GLU A 205 14.48 33.89 12.53
N GLU A 206 13.27 34.04 11.98
CA GLU A 206 12.50 35.28 11.99
C GLU A 206 11.86 35.57 13.37
N GLY A 207 11.99 34.66 14.34
CA GLY A 207 11.48 34.82 15.69
C GLY A 207 9.96 34.70 15.82
N VAL A 208 9.30 34.03 14.87
CA VAL A 208 7.83 33.85 14.88
C VAL A 208 7.39 33.01 16.08
N ALA A 209 8.11 31.93 16.36
CA ALA A 209 7.86 31.05 17.50
C ALA A 209 9.08 30.18 17.81
N THR A 210 9.04 29.46 18.93
CA THR A 210 10.07 28.46 19.28
C THR A 210 9.93 27.19 18.44
N ALA A 211 10.99 26.38 18.36
CA ALA A 211 10.97 25.10 17.63
C ALA A 211 9.85 24.17 18.13
N ALA A 212 9.62 24.10 19.45
CA ALA A 212 8.56 23.30 20.05
C ALA A 212 7.16 23.77 19.65
N GLN A 213 6.93 25.09 19.63
CA GLN A 213 5.64 25.67 19.19
C GLN A 213 5.38 25.45 17.70
N ILE A 214 6.41 25.59 16.85
CA ILE A 214 6.30 25.32 15.41
C ILE A 214 5.96 23.84 15.17
N ASP A 215 6.65 22.93 15.85
CA ASP A 215 6.35 21.50 15.78
C ASP A 215 4.91 21.20 16.26
N ALA A 216 4.46 21.79 17.37
CA ALA A 216 3.12 21.59 17.90
C ALA A 216 2.03 22.08 16.91
N VAL A 217 2.21 23.25 16.32
CA VAL A 217 1.29 23.77 15.29
C VAL A 217 1.31 22.88 14.05
N ALA A 218 2.47 22.47 13.56
CA ALA A 218 2.57 21.56 12.42
C ALA A 218 1.88 20.21 12.70
N CYS A 219 2.12 19.61 13.87
CA CYS A 219 1.44 18.39 14.31
C CYS A 219 -0.08 18.54 14.33
N ARG A 220 -0.61 19.64 14.88
CA ARG A 220 -2.05 19.91 14.94
C ARG A 220 -2.65 20.12 13.56
N GLU A 221 -2.06 21.01 12.76
CA GLU A 221 -2.63 21.45 11.49
C GLU A 221 -2.50 20.38 10.39
N PHE A 222 -1.40 19.63 10.34
CA PHE A 222 -1.21 18.53 9.40
C PHE A 222 -1.72 17.17 9.93
N ARG A 223 -2.10 17.11 11.22
CA ARG A 223 -2.46 15.88 11.95
C ARG A 223 -1.36 14.83 11.84
N ILE A 224 -0.14 15.23 12.18
CA ILE A 224 1.05 14.38 12.12
C ILE A 224 1.62 14.17 13.52
N GLY A 225 2.30 13.04 13.71
CA GLY A 225 2.87 12.68 15.02
C GLY A 225 4.21 13.34 15.34
N LEU A 226 4.87 13.96 14.36
CA LEU A 226 6.18 14.59 14.52
C LEU A 226 6.28 15.82 13.62
N GLY A 227 6.69 16.96 14.18
CA GLY A 227 6.83 18.21 13.46
C GLY A 227 8.15 18.31 12.67
N PRO A 228 8.37 19.42 11.93
CA PRO A 228 9.56 19.64 11.12
C PRO A 228 10.89 19.42 11.85
N PHE A 229 11.03 19.96 13.07
CA PHE A 229 12.27 19.87 13.84
C PHE A 229 12.47 18.48 14.40
N GLY A 230 11.41 17.84 14.90
CA GLY A 230 11.45 16.45 15.33
C GLY A 230 11.85 15.50 14.20
N LEU A 231 11.33 15.72 12.99
CA LEU A 231 11.68 14.95 11.80
C LEU A 231 13.15 15.15 11.41
N MET A 232 13.63 16.40 11.37
CA MET A 232 15.05 16.68 11.14
C MET A 232 15.94 16.04 12.20
N ASN A 233 15.50 15.97 13.45
CA ASN A 233 16.25 15.30 14.50
C ASN A 233 16.32 13.77 14.30
N LEU A 234 15.30 13.17 13.68
CA LEU A 234 15.27 11.75 13.36
C LEU A 234 16.15 11.41 12.15
N THR A 235 16.18 12.26 11.13
CA THR A 235 16.90 12.01 9.87
C THR A 235 18.31 12.59 9.85
N GLY A 236 18.54 13.72 10.52
CA GLY A 236 19.80 14.45 10.58
C GLY A 236 19.69 15.85 9.92
N PRO A 237 19.97 16.96 10.64
CA PRO A 237 19.95 18.31 10.09
C PRO A 237 20.92 18.53 8.92
N THR A 238 22.06 17.82 8.90
CA THR A 238 23.04 17.89 7.80
C THR A 238 22.45 17.48 6.45
N ILE A 239 21.58 16.46 6.44
CA ILE A 239 20.92 15.98 5.22
C ILE A 239 19.89 17.01 4.74
N ALA A 240 19.14 17.60 5.68
CA ALA A 240 18.18 18.66 5.37
C ALA A 240 18.87 19.89 4.76
N LEU A 241 19.99 20.33 5.35
CA LEU A 241 20.78 21.46 4.86
C LEU A 241 21.30 21.22 3.44
N HIS A 242 21.96 20.07 3.22
CA HIS A 242 22.50 19.71 1.90
C HIS A 242 21.41 19.67 0.83
N SER A 243 20.27 19.04 1.14
CA SER A 243 19.14 18.93 0.20
C SER A 243 18.49 20.29 -0.08
N SER A 244 18.44 21.18 0.92
CA SER A 244 17.89 22.54 0.78
C SER A 244 18.74 23.38 -0.18
N ASP A 245 20.07 23.40 0.04
CA ASP A 245 21.00 24.12 -0.83
C ASP A 245 20.97 23.56 -2.26
N TYR A 246 20.91 22.23 -2.41
CA TYR A 246 20.75 21.57 -3.71
C TYR A 246 19.48 22.04 -4.44
N LEU A 247 18.31 21.96 -3.80
CA LEU A 247 17.05 22.37 -4.42
C LEU A 247 17.03 23.86 -4.75
N SER A 248 17.64 24.70 -3.91
CA SER A 248 17.76 26.13 -4.20
C SER A 248 18.51 26.41 -5.49
N GLU A 249 19.68 25.77 -5.65
CA GLU A 249 20.52 25.92 -6.83
C GLU A 249 19.82 25.39 -8.09
N GLN A 250 19.30 24.17 -8.04
CA GLN A 250 18.73 23.51 -9.21
C GLN A 250 17.43 24.15 -9.70
N LEU A 251 16.68 24.78 -8.80
CA LEU A 251 15.41 25.41 -9.12
C LEU A 251 15.51 26.91 -9.29
N GLY A 252 16.66 27.50 -8.97
CA GLY A 252 16.84 28.94 -8.98
C GLY A 252 15.91 29.64 -8.00
N VAL A 253 15.59 29.02 -6.87
CA VAL A 253 14.71 29.57 -5.83
C VAL A 253 15.55 29.89 -4.58
N PRO A 254 15.98 31.16 -4.39
CA PRO A 254 16.88 31.52 -3.29
C PRO A 254 16.30 31.22 -1.90
N ARG A 255 14.97 31.28 -1.75
CA ARG A 255 14.31 30.96 -0.47
C ARG A 255 14.49 29.50 -0.04
N PHE A 256 14.72 28.59 -0.99
CA PHE A 256 14.96 27.18 -0.66
C PHE A 256 16.35 26.93 -0.10
N ALA A 257 17.29 27.88 -0.19
CA ALA A 257 18.61 27.75 0.42
C ALA A 257 18.45 27.52 1.92
N GLY A 258 19.30 26.65 2.49
CA GLY A 258 19.22 26.30 3.89
C GLY A 258 19.36 27.52 4.79
N ALA A 259 18.45 27.66 5.75
CA ALA A 259 18.41 28.76 6.71
C ALA A 259 19.72 28.87 7.52
N ASP A 260 20.07 30.09 7.95
CA ASP A 260 21.34 30.37 8.60
C ASP A 260 21.41 29.70 9.98
N ASN A 261 20.28 29.63 10.69
CA ASN A 261 20.20 28.90 11.96
C ASN A 261 20.42 27.39 11.81
N MET A 262 19.95 26.77 10.73
CA MET A 262 20.19 25.37 10.42
C MET A 262 21.65 25.13 10.06
N ARG A 263 22.26 26.06 9.32
CA ARG A 263 23.68 26.01 8.97
C ARG A 263 24.57 26.07 10.20
N ALA A 264 24.31 27.02 11.11
CA ALA A 264 25.03 27.14 12.38
C ALA A 264 24.89 25.87 13.24
N LEU A 265 23.67 25.32 13.36
CA LEU A 265 23.43 24.09 14.11
C LEU A 265 24.25 22.90 13.56
N VAL A 266 24.33 22.77 12.24
CA VAL A 266 25.11 21.71 11.59
C VAL A 266 26.61 21.91 11.78
N GLU A 267 27.11 23.14 11.71
CA GLU A 267 28.52 23.47 11.97
C GLU A 267 28.93 23.13 13.42
N ASP A 268 28.04 23.37 14.38
CA ASP A 268 28.25 23.04 15.79
C ASP A 268 28.05 21.54 16.09
N GLY A 269 27.56 20.76 15.12
CA GLY A 269 27.28 19.33 15.29
C GLY A 269 26.13 19.06 16.27
N GLU A 270 25.22 20.02 16.41
CA GLU A 270 24.10 19.98 17.34
C GLU A 270 22.81 19.45 16.68
N MET A 271 21.81 19.22 17.52
CA MET A 271 20.46 18.81 17.13
C MET A 271 19.48 19.88 17.62
N TRP A 272 18.31 19.99 16.99
CA TRP A 272 17.34 21.00 17.38
C TRP A 272 16.86 20.78 18.81
N GLY A 273 16.94 21.82 19.64
CA GLY A 273 16.39 21.82 20.98
C GLY A 273 14.87 21.94 20.94
N ILE A 274 14.16 20.81 21.00
CA ILE A 274 12.70 20.76 21.10
C ILE A 274 12.38 20.55 22.58
N GLY A 275 12.04 21.62 23.29
CA GLY A 275 11.63 21.53 24.69
C GLY A 275 10.33 20.72 24.85
N GLU A 276 10.04 20.29 26.08
CA GLU A 276 8.75 19.66 26.42
C GLU A 276 7.61 20.69 26.57
N ASP A 277 7.94 21.97 26.70
CA ASP A 277 6.98 23.05 26.89
C ASP A 277 6.48 23.53 25.53
N ASP A 278 5.29 23.05 25.15
CA ASP A 278 4.50 23.49 23.99
C ASP A 278 3.71 24.77 24.29
N GLY A 279 4.04 25.46 25.40
CA GLY A 279 3.29 26.56 25.99
C GLY A 279 2.63 27.49 24.98
N ASP A 280 1.39 27.89 25.29
CA ASP A 280 0.43 28.58 24.41
C ASP A 280 1.13 29.42 23.32
N CYS A 281 1.18 28.85 22.12
CA CYS A 281 1.61 29.59 20.94
C CYS A 281 0.58 30.69 20.70
N ASP A 282 1.05 31.94 20.66
CA ASP A 282 0.22 33.09 20.35
C ASP A 282 -0.60 32.85 19.06
N GLU A 283 -1.87 33.25 19.06
CA GLU A 283 -2.79 32.93 17.95
C GLU A 283 -2.29 33.47 16.61
N GLU A 284 -1.65 34.64 16.61
CA GLU A 284 -1.10 35.25 15.40
C GLU A 284 0.16 34.50 14.93
N ALA A 285 1.04 34.10 15.86
CA ALA A 285 2.17 33.23 15.54
C ALA A 285 1.71 31.88 14.96
N ALA A 286 0.72 31.25 15.60
CA ALA A 286 0.14 29.98 15.12
C ALA A 286 -0.49 30.12 13.73
N ARG A 287 -1.16 31.25 13.45
CA ARG A 287 -1.71 31.56 12.12
C ARG A 287 -0.60 31.70 11.08
N GLN A 288 0.46 32.44 11.37
CA GLN A 288 1.59 32.61 10.45
C GLN A 288 2.31 31.29 10.16
N ILE A 289 2.54 30.45 11.17
CA ILE A 289 3.14 29.12 11.01
C ILE A 289 2.27 28.26 10.09
N LYS A 290 0.96 28.20 10.37
CA LYS A 290 0.00 27.46 9.55
C LYS A 290 0.04 27.91 8.10
N GLU A 291 -0.16 29.21 7.86
CA GLU A 291 -0.26 29.77 6.51
C GLU A 291 1.01 29.56 5.70
N ARG A 292 2.20 29.74 6.30
CA ARG A 292 3.46 29.54 5.59
C ARG A 292 3.76 28.08 5.30
N LEU A 293 3.58 27.19 6.27
CA LEU A 293 3.84 25.76 6.07
C LEU A 293 2.84 25.13 5.08
N MET A 294 1.54 25.48 5.19
CA MET A 294 0.53 25.01 4.24
C MET A 294 0.69 25.64 2.86
N GLY A 295 0.90 26.96 2.81
CA GLY A 295 1.12 27.69 1.57
C GLY A 295 2.32 27.16 0.80
N GLN A 296 3.43 26.84 1.50
CA GLN A 296 4.58 26.17 0.90
C GLN A 296 4.21 24.82 0.30
N ALA A 297 3.56 23.96 1.07
CA ALA A 297 3.20 22.63 0.59
C ALA A 297 2.29 22.72 -0.64
N PHE A 298 1.24 23.55 -0.60
CA PHE A 298 0.31 23.70 -1.71
C PHE A 298 0.97 24.32 -2.95
N ALA A 299 1.77 25.37 -2.79
CA ALA A 299 2.44 26.03 -3.91
C ALA A 299 3.37 25.04 -4.63
N VAL A 300 4.26 24.37 -3.89
CA VAL A 300 5.22 23.45 -4.50
C VAL A 300 4.53 22.21 -5.07
N CYS A 301 3.55 21.64 -4.37
CA CYS A 301 2.81 20.47 -4.88
C CYS A 301 2.02 20.78 -6.14
N SER A 302 1.45 21.99 -6.25
CA SER A 302 0.79 22.40 -7.49
C SER A 302 1.78 22.49 -8.66
N GLN A 303 3.01 22.94 -8.44
CA GLN A 303 4.05 22.94 -9.47
C GLN A 303 4.45 21.52 -9.91
N ILE A 304 4.54 20.58 -8.96
CA ILE A 304 4.84 19.16 -9.27
C ILE A 304 3.80 18.60 -10.26
N ALA A 305 2.52 18.87 -10.01
CA ALA A 305 1.43 18.44 -10.89
C ALA A 305 1.42 19.19 -12.23
N GLU A 306 1.69 20.50 -12.24
CA GLU A 306 1.79 21.32 -13.47
C GLU A 306 2.93 20.86 -14.39
N GLU A 307 4.10 20.56 -13.82
CA GLU A 307 5.25 20.02 -14.56
C GLU A 307 5.01 18.58 -15.04
N GLY A 308 3.91 17.95 -14.61
CA GLY A 308 3.58 16.57 -14.89
C GLY A 308 4.66 15.62 -14.40
N ILE A 309 5.25 15.91 -13.23
CA ILE A 309 6.25 15.03 -12.60
C ILE A 309 5.60 13.71 -12.21
N CYS A 310 4.41 13.79 -11.59
CA CYS A 310 3.50 12.67 -11.30
C CYS A 310 2.06 13.23 -11.17
N SER A 311 1.08 12.38 -10.89
CA SER A 311 -0.30 12.83 -10.65
C SER A 311 -0.47 13.51 -9.27
N MET A 312 -1.61 14.17 -9.04
CA MET A 312 -1.96 14.73 -7.73
C MET A 312 -2.10 13.63 -6.66
N GLU A 313 -2.66 12.49 -7.03
CA GLU A 313 -2.80 11.31 -6.18
C GLU A 313 -1.45 10.76 -5.77
N ASP A 314 -0.47 10.74 -6.69
CA ASP A 314 0.90 10.36 -6.38
C ASP A 314 1.56 11.33 -5.39
N VAL A 315 1.36 12.65 -5.56
CA VAL A 315 1.85 13.65 -4.58
C VAL A 315 1.26 13.36 -3.19
N ASP A 316 -0.06 13.16 -3.13
CA ASP A 316 -0.77 12.86 -1.89
C ASP A 316 -0.30 11.54 -1.28
N ARG A 317 -0.08 10.52 -2.11
CA ARG A 317 0.47 9.21 -1.72
C ARG A 317 1.89 9.34 -1.19
N GLY A 318 2.71 10.20 -1.78
CA GLY A 318 4.07 10.50 -1.33
C GLY A 318 4.09 11.05 0.10
N ALA A 319 3.22 12.02 0.39
CA ALA A 319 3.04 12.56 1.73
C ALA A 319 2.47 11.51 2.72
N LYS A 320 1.40 10.81 2.35
CA LYS A 320 0.72 9.85 3.23
C LYS A 320 1.60 8.64 3.56
N VAL A 321 2.31 8.09 2.57
CA VAL A 321 3.10 6.86 2.74
C VAL A 321 4.54 7.16 3.13
N GLY A 322 5.18 8.11 2.46
CA GLY A 322 6.58 8.48 2.69
C GLY A 322 6.77 9.24 4.00
N LEU A 323 5.93 10.25 4.24
CA LEU A 323 6.05 11.17 5.39
C LEU A 323 5.07 10.86 6.53
N ARG A 324 4.14 9.92 6.34
CA ARG A 324 3.08 9.58 7.30
C ARG A 324 2.16 10.75 7.62
N TRP A 325 1.89 11.59 6.63
CA TRP A 325 0.85 12.60 6.77
C TRP A 325 -0.54 11.95 6.82
N THR A 326 -1.44 12.49 7.63
CA THR A 326 -2.82 11.97 7.67
C THR A 326 -3.57 12.27 6.37
N ASN A 327 -3.33 13.44 5.78
CA ASN A 327 -3.85 13.83 4.48
C ASN A 327 -2.70 14.24 3.57
N GLY A 328 -2.82 13.91 2.28
CA GLY A 328 -1.93 14.49 1.28
C GLY A 328 -2.19 15.99 1.06
N PRO A 329 -1.29 16.74 0.41
CA PRO A 329 -1.46 18.16 0.14
C PRO A 329 -2.79 18.53 -0.52
N PHE A 330 -3.30 17.77 -1.49
CA PHE A 330 -4.55 18.08 -2.18
C PHE A 330 -5.78 17.66 -1.36
N GLU A 331 -5.73 16.52 -0.67
CA GLU A 331 -6.74 16.17 0.34
C GLU A 331 -6.83 17.22 1.46
N LEU A 332 -5.67 17.73 1.90
CA LEU A 332 -5.58 18.79 2.90
C LEU A 332 -6.20 20.09 2.40
N ALA A 333 -5.97 20.45 1.13
CA ALA A 333 -6.61 21.58 0.48
C ALA A 333 -8.14 21.44 0.44
N ASN A 334 -8.66 20.25 0.10
CA ASN A 334 -10.10 19.97 0.19
C ASN A 334 -10.64 20.16 1.62
N ARG A 335 -9.91 19.65 2.62
CA ARG A 335 -10.31 19.68 4.02
C ARG A 335 -10.41 21.10 4.59
N ILE A 336 -9.48 22.00 4.22
CA ILE A 336 -9.50 23.39 4.69
C ILE A 336 -10.32 24.33 3.79
N GLY A 337 -10.74 23.84 2.61
CA GLY A 337 -11.38 24.61 1.56
C GLY A 337 -10.36 25.06 0.50
N VAL A 338 -10.60 24.68 -0.76
CA VAL A 338 -9.65 24.92 -1.87
C VAL A 338 -9.40 26.40 -2.12
N THR A 339 -10.41 27.26 -1.93
CA THR A 339 -10.24 28.72 -1.99
C THR A 339 -9.18 29.22 -1.01
N GLU A 340 -9.17 28.68 0.21
CA GLU A 340 -8.23 29.08 1.25
C GLU A 340 -6.84 28.49 0.98
N ALA A 341 -6.76 27.23 0.54
CA ALA A 341 -5.51 26.62 0.11
C ALA A 341 -4.85 27.40 -1.04
N SER A 342 -5.64 27.80 -2.04
CA SER A 342 -5.19 28.63 -3.16
C SER A 342 -4.68 30.00 -2.68
N ARG A 343 -5.37 30.64 -1.72
CA ARG A 343 -4.91 31.90 -1.11
C ARG A 343 -3.56 31.74 -0.41
N MET A 344 -3.43 30.76 0.49
CA MET A 344 -2.17 30.49 1.21
C MET A 344 -1.02 30.18 0.25
N ALA A 345 -1.29 29.42 -0.82
CA ALA A 345 -0.29 29.10 -1.84
C ALA A 345 0.19 30.34 -2.59
N ARG A 346 -0.72 31.26 -2.97
CA ARG A 346 -0.35 32.53 -3.63
C ARG A 346 0.52 33.41 -2.74
N GLU A 347 0.15 33.56 -1.48
CA GLU A 347 0.89 34.38 -0.52
C GLU A 347 2.29 33.80 -0.26
N TYR A 348 2.40 32.49 -0.14
CA TYR A 348 3.70 31.84 -0.05
C TYR A 348 4.51 31.99 -1.33
N ALA A 349 3.88 31.82 -2.50
CA ALA A 349 4.55 31.95 -3.79
C ALA A 349 5.14 33.36 -3.98
N GLU A 350 4.40 34.40 -3.60
CA GLU A 350 4.90 35.78 -3.59
C GLU A 350 6.09 35.95 -2.63
N LEU A 351 5.99 35.41 -1.42
CA LEU A 351 7.07 35.44 -0.43
C LEU A 351 8.34 34.71 -0.90
N ALA A 352 8.18 33.62 -1.65
CA ALA A 352 9.25 32.75 -2.11
C ALA A 352 9.81 33.11 -3.49
N GLY A 353 9.14 34.00 -4.23
CA GLY A 353 9.46 34.27 -5.62
C GLY A 353 9.17 33.08 -6.54
N LEU A 354 8.10 32.32 -6.24
CA LEU A 354 7.65 31.18 -7.02
C LEU A 354 6.49 31.58 -7.94
N ASP A 355 6.38 30.91 -9.08
CA ASP A 355 5.18 30.96 -9.91
C ASP A 355 4.15 29.95 -9.42
N ILE A 356 2.88 30.35 -9.35
CA ILE A 356 1.78 29.44 -9.03
C ILE A 356 1.02 29.06 -10.31
N PRO A 357 0.73 27.77 -10.55
CA PRO A 357 0.02 27.33 -11.74
C PRO A 357 -1.36 27.97 -11.89
N GLU A 358 -1.75 28.32 -13.11
CA GLU A 358 -3.02 29.01 -13.40
C GLU A 358 -4.24 28.19 -12.96
N TRP A 359 -4.19 26.86 -13.11
CA TRP A 359 -5.28 25.96 -12.71
C TRP A 359 -5.51 25.92 -11.19
N PHE A 360 -4.53 26.35 -10.38
CA PHE A 360 -4.62 26.36 -8.93
C PHE A 360 -4.78 27.78 -8.35
N SER A 361 -4.16 28.77 -8.98
CA SER A 361 -4.08 30.17 -8.52
C SER A 361 -5.42 30.87 -8.35
N GLY A 362 -6.54 30.30 -8.78
CA GLY A 362 -7.89 30.84 -8.52
C GLY A 362 -8.92 29.76 -8.22
N ARG A 363 -8.49 28.54 -7.91
CA ARG A 363 -9.39 27.40 -7.80
C ARG A 363 -10.30 27.53 -6.58
N THR A 364 -11.59 27.25 -6.79
CA THR A 364 -12.62 27.19 -5.74
C THR A 364 -13.16 25.78 -5.54
N GLU A 365 -13.19 24.99 -6.62
CA GLU A 365 -13.76 23.66 -6.61
C GLU A 365 -12.85 22.64 -5.91
N PRO A 366 -13.42 21.69 -5.15
CA PRO A 366 -12.68 20.57 -4.60
C PRO A 366 -11.87 19.81 -5.66
N PHE A 367 -10.78 19.20 -5.22
CA PHE A 367 -10.06 18.19 -5.97
C PHE A 367 -10.84 16.89 -5.99
N GLU A 368 -11.00 16.33 -7.19
CA GLU A 368 -11.48 14.97 -7.41
C GLU A 368 -10.27 14.08 -7.68
N PHE A 369 -10.31 12.85 -7.18
CA PHE A 369 -9.17 11.93 -7.23
C PHE A 369 -9.52 10.68 -8.01
N SER A 370 -8.61 10.22 -8.87
CA SER A 370 -8.71 8.95 -9.59
C SER A 370 -7.96 7.84 -8.84
N TYR A 371 -8.67 6.78 -8.48
CA TYR A 371 -8.12 5.61 -7.78
C TYR A 371 -8.24 4.32 -8.61
N VAL A 372 -8.77 4.40 -9.83
CA VAL A 372 -8.90 3.26 -10.74
C VAL A 372 -8.24 3.63 -12.06
N ASP A 373 -7.13 3.00 -12.36
CA ASP A 373 -6.38 3.17 -13.59
C ASP A 373 -6.73 2.03 -14.56
N VAL A 374 -6.88 2.34 -15.85
CA VAL A 374 -7.18 1.34 -16.89
C VAL A 374 -6.14 1.43 -17.99
N ASP A 375 -5.44 0.33 -18.23
CA ASP A 375 -4.52 0.16 -19.36
C ASP A 375 -5.00 -1.00 -20.24
N VAL A 376 -4.86 -0.91 -21.56
CA VAL A 376 -5.24 -1.98 -22.48
C VAL A 376 -4.09 -2.24 -23.44
N ASP A 377 -3.57 -3.46 -23.39
CA ASP A 377 -2.46 -3.87 -24.24
C ASP A 377 -2.89 -4.21 -25.68
N GLU A 378 -1.90 -4.44 -26.55
CA GLU A 378 -2.11 -4.78 -27.96
C GLU A 378 -2.80 -6.14 -28.17
N ASP A 379 -2.74 -7.02 -27.17
CA ASP A 379 -3.36 -8.36 -27.18
C ASP A 379 -4.83 -8.32 -26.71
N GLY A 380 -5.35 -7.15 -26.34
CA GLY A 380 -6.72 -6.96 -25.88
C GLY A 380 -6.95 -7.35 -24.42
N THR A 381 -5.89 -7.39 -23.61
CA THR A 381 -5.98 -7.55 -22.15
C THR A 381 -6.04 -6.17 -21.51
N ALA A 382 -7.17 -5.87 -20.86
CA ALA A 382 -7.35 -4.68 -20.07
C ALA A 382 -6.93 -4.93 -18.62
N THR A 383 -6.00 -4.14 -18.08
CA THR A 383 -5.66 -4.13 -16.65
C THR A 383 -6.38 -2.99 -15.96
N VAL A 384 -7.21 -3.32 -14.97
CA VAL A 384 -7.91 -2.38 -14.08
C VAL A 384 -7.18 -2.39 -12.74
N LEU A 385 -6.37 -1.37 -12.49
CA LEU A 385 -5.58 -1.22 -11.29
C LEU A 385 -6.32 -0.35 -10.26
N ILE A 386 -6.63 -0.93 -9.11
CA ILE A 386 -7.13 -0.19 -7.94
C ILE A 386 -5.91 0.40 -7.21
N ASN A 387 -5.74 1.71 -7.34
CA ASN A 387 -4.54 2.44 -6.96
C ASN A 387 -4.77 3.34 -5.72
N ARG A 388 -5.13 2.72 -4.60
CA ARG A 388 -5.24 3.38 -3.29
C ARG A 388 -4.44 2.62 -2.20
N PRO A 389 -3.15 2.32 -2.45
CA PRO A 389 -2.38 1.36 -1.66
C PRO A 389 -2.09 1.83 -0.22
N GLU A 390 -2.16 3.13 0.05
CA GLU A 390 -2.06 3.72 1.37
C GLU A 390 -3.20 3.29 2.28
N ALA A 391 -4.41 3.11 1.73
CA ALA A 391 -5.59 2.57 2.40
C ALA A 391 -5.79 1.07 2.11
N MET A 392 -4.76 0.38 1.61
CA MET A 392 -4.82 -1.02 1.18
C MET A 392 -5.97 -1.30 0.18
N ASN A 393 -6.20 -0.34 -0.72
CA ASN A 393 -7.21 -0.39 -1.78
C ASN A 393 -8.63 -0.59 -1.25
N ALA A 394 -8.92 -0.07 -0.05
CA ALA A 394 -10.26 -0.18 0.53
C ALA A 394 -11.34 0.47 -0.36
N LEU A 395 -12.46 -0.24 -0.53
CA LEU A 395 -13.60 0.17 -1.34
C LEU A 395 -14.39 1.26 -0.60
N ASN A 396 -14.23 2.50 -1.04
CA ASN A 396 -15.10 3.62 -0.66
C ASN A 396 -16.04 3.96 -1.84
N VAL A 397 -16.94 4.91 -1.64
CA VAL A 397 -17.91 5.35 -2.67
C VAL A 397 -17.21 5.72 -3.98
N THR A 398 -16.10 6.47 -3.92
CA THR A 398 -15.35 6.89 -5.12
C THR A 398 -14.75 5.70 -5.88
N VAL A 399 -14.09 4.77 -5.19
CA VAL A 399 -13.48 3.58 -5.80
C VAL A 399 -14.54 2.68 -6.43
N VAL A 400 -15.67 2.45 -5.74
CA VAL A 400 -16.77 1.62 -6.29
C VAL A 400 -17.36 2.28 -7.54
N GLY A 401 -17.62 3.59 -7.50
CA GLY A 401 -18.13 4.33 -8.67
C GLY A 401 -17.18 4.25 -9.86
N GLN A 402 -15.89 4.56 -9.65
CA GLN A 402 -14.87 4.52 -10.70
C GLN A 402 -14.66 3.12 -11.27
N LEU A 403 -14.71 2.08 -10.42
CA LEU A 403 -14.64 0.69 -10.87
C LEU A 403 -15.86 0.34 -11.72
N GLY A 404 -17.06 0.76 -11.32
CA GLY A 404 -18.27 0.59 -12.11
C GLY A 404 -18.17 1.20 -13.50
N ASP A 405 -17.74 2.47 -13.58
CA ASP A 405 -17.58 3.20 -14.84
C ASP A 405 -16.52 2.53 -15.74
N ALA A 406 -15.39 2.12 -15.15
CA ALA A 406 -14.32 1.43 -15.87
C ALA A 406 -14.79 0.09 -16.47
N ILE A 407 -15.48 -0.74 -15.69
CA ILE A 407 -15.97 -2.04 -16.14
C ILE A 407 -17.07 -1.88 -17.20
N GLU A 408 -17.98 -0.92 -17.05
CA GLU A 408 -19.02 -0.64 -18.05
C GLU A 408 -18.42 -0.19 -19.39
N ALA A 409 -17.40 0.68 -19.35
CA ALA A 409 -16.67 1.11 -20.53
C ALA A 409 -15.94 -0.07 -21.20
N LEU A 410 -15.26 -0.92 -20.42
CA LEU A 410 -14.55 -2.09 -20.94
C LEU A 410 -15.49 -3.15 -21.51
N ASN A 411 -16.63 -3.42 -20.86
CA ASN A 411 -17.65 -4.36 -21.35
C ASN A 411 -18.24 -3.95 -22.72
N SER A 412 -18.11 -2.68 -23.10
CA SER A 412 -18.59 -2.14 -24.37
C SER A 412 -17.55 -2.20 -25.49
N ARG A 413 -16.31 -2.62 -25.19
CA ARG A 413 -15.18 -2.61 -26.12
C ARG A 413 -14.99 -3.94 -26.83
N SER A 414 -15.05 -3.93 -28.16
CA SER A 414 -14.82 -5.13 -28.98
C SER A 414 -13.35 -5.52 -29.13
N ASP A 415 -12.43 -4.61 -28.83
CA ASP A 415 -10.99 -4.83 -28.85
C ASP A 415 -10.45 -5.42 -27.54
N VAL A 416 -11.29 -5.51 -26.50
CA VAL A 416 -10.96 -6.18 -25.24
C VAL A 416 -11.46 -7.63 -25.28
N SER A 417 -10.65 -8.56 -24.81
CA SER A 417 -11.01 -9.98 -24.65
C SER A 417 -10.98 -10.42 -23.18
N THR A 418 -10.13 -9.77 -22.39
CA THR A 418 -9.83 -10.13 -21.00
C THR A 418 -9.72 -8.87 -20.15
N ILE A 419 -10.28 -8.89 -18.95
CA ILE A 419 -10.18 -7.83 -17.94
C ILE A 419 -9.48 -8.42 -16.71
N VAL A 420 -8.34 -7.84 -16.34
CA VAL A 420 -7.52 -8.22 -15.19
C VAL A 420 -7.69 -7.15 -14.12
N LEU A 421 -8.23 -7.51 -12.96
CA LEU A 421 -8.31 -6.64 -11.80
C LEU A 421 -7.07 -6.87 -10.92
N GLU A 422 -6.37 -5.78 -10.61
CA GLU A 422 -5.18 -5.77 -9.75
C GLU A 422 -5.30 -4.67 -8.68
N GLY A 423 -4.65 -4.86 -7.54
CA GLY A 423 -4.52 -3.82 -6.52
C GLY A 423 -3.07 -3.37 -6.37
N ALA A 424 -2.85 -2.06 -6.26
CA ALA A 424 -1.52 -1.52 -6.02
C ALA A 424 -0.99 -1.91 -4.62
N GLY A 425 0.32 -2.14 -4.53
CA GLY A 425 1.01 -2.42 -3.27
C GLY A 425 0.75 -3.83 -2.71
N LYS A 426 0.55 -3.94 -1.39
CA LYS A 426 0.54 -5.24 -0.67
C LYS A 426 -0.83 -5.95 -0.62
N ALA A 427 -1.87 -5.33 -1.13
CA ALA A 427 -3.24 -5.82 -1.06
C ALA A 427 -3.87 -5.75 -2.44
N PHE A 428 -4.64 -6.76 -2.81
CA PHE A 428 -5.60 -6.64 -3.90
C PHE A 428 -6.64 -5.59 -3.47
N VAL A 429 -7.46 -5.94 -2.48
CA VAL A 429 -8.43 -5.04 -1.81
C VAL A 429 -8.62 -5.53 -0.37
N ALA A 430 -8.47 -4.64 0.61
CA ALA A 430 -8.58 -5.00 2.04
C ALA A 430 -10.03 -5.03 2.59
N GLY A 431 -11.02 -4.76 1.75
CA GLY A 431 -12.44 -4.74 2.10
C GLY A 431 -13.05 -3.37 1.86
N ALA A 432 -14.26 -3.16 2.38
CA ALA A 432 -14.89 -1.85 2.35
C ALA A 432 -14.25 -0.89 3.37
N ASP A 433 -14.34 0.42 3.12
CA ASP A 433 -13.77 1.44 4.00
C ASP A 433 -14.57 1.51 5.32
N VAL A 434 -14.05 0.90 6.38
CA VAL A 434 -14.76 0.75 7.67
C VAL A 434 -15.15 2.10 8.27
N LYS A 435 -14.33 3.13 8.05
CA LYS A 435 -14.61 4.47 8.57
C LYS A 435 -15.91 5.04 7.99
N PHE A 436 -16.21 4.76 6.72
CA PHE A 436 -17.48 5.15 6.11
C PHE A 436 -18.68 4.60 6.90
N PHE A 437 -18.67 3.31 7.26
CA PHE A 437 -19.78 2.72 8.01
C PHE A 437 -19.90 3.30 9.43
N VAL A 438 -18.78 3.50 10.13
CA VAL A 438 -18.80 4.15 11.46
C VAL A 438 -19.42 5.54 11.37
N ASP A 439 -18.93 6.38 10.44
CA ASP A 439 -19.41 7.75 10.28
C ASP A 439 -20.93 7.75 9.95
N LYS A 440 -21.39 6.85 9.07
CA LYS A 440 -22.82 6.78 8.67
C LYS A 440 -23.75 6.23 9.75
N ILE A 441 -23.28 5.30 10.59
CA ILE A 441 -24.03 4.85 11.78
C ILE A 441 -24.18 6.02 12.77
N GLU A 442 -23.10 6.76 13.04
CA GLU A 442 -23.11 7.91 13.96
C GLU A 442 -23.99 9.06 13.45
N GLU A 443 -24.03 9.28 12.14
CA GLU A 443 -24.90 10.25 11.49
C GLU A 443 -26.37 9.81 11.38
N GLY A 444 -26.68 8.55 11.72
CA GLY A 444 -28.02 7.97 11.54
C GLY A 444 -28.44 7.86 10.07
N SER A 445 -27.48 7.74 9.15
CA SER A 445 -27.66 7.79 7.70
C SER A 445 -27.61 6.39 7.07
N PHE A 446 -28.43 5.46 7.56
CA PHE A 446 -28.46 4.07 7.08
C PHE A 446 -28.73 3.95 5.57
N SER A 447 -29.55 4.82 5.00
CA SER A 447 -29.83 4.81 3.56
C SER A 447 -28.56 4.90 2.71
N GLU A 448 -27.53 5.63 3.18
CA GLU A 448 -26.25 5.71 2.45
C GLU A 448 -25.46 4.39 2.52
N ILE A 449 -25.58 3.63 3.61
CA ILE A 449 -24.99 2.28 3.72
C ILE A 449 -25.70 1.32 2.74
N GLU A 450 -27.02 1.40 2.69
CA GLU A 450 -27.83 0.62 1.75
C GLU A 450 -27.50 0.97 0.30
N ASP A 451 -27.42 2.25 -0.04
CA ASP A 451 -27.07 2.74 -1.39
C ASP A 451 -25.66 2.31 -1.78
N PHE A 452 -24.68 2.43 -0.89
CA PHE A 452 -23.32 1.94 -1.12
C PHE A 452 -23.29 0.43 -1.40
N THR A 453 -24.04 -0.35 -0.62
CA THR A 453 -24.06 -1.82 -0.78
C THR A 453 -24.77 -2.23 -2.07
N LYS A 454 -25.88 -1.57 -2.43
CA LYS A 454 -26.56 -1.75 -3.72
C LYS A 454 -25.66 -1.43 -4.90
N ASP A 455 -24.92 -0.33 -4.82
CA ASP A 455 -23.98 0.04 -5.89
C ASP A 455 -22.82 -0.96 -5.98
N GLY A 456 -22.31 -1.44 -4.84
CA GLY A 456 -21.36 -2.55 -4.81
C GLY A 456 -21.90 -3.81 -5.50
N HIS A 457 -23.14 -4.24 -5.20
CA HIS A 457 -23.79 -5.36 -5.88
C HIS A 457 -23.89 -5.14 -7.40
N ARG A 458 -24.29 -3.93 -7.83
CA ARG A 458 -24.35 -3.57 -9.25
C ARG A 458 -22.98 -3.73 -9.92
N VAL A 459 -21.92 -3.17 -9.34
CA VAL A 459 -20.57 -3.23 -9.91
C VAL A 459 -20.05 -4.67 -9.98
N LEU A 460 -20.23 -5.45 -8.92
CA LEU A 460 -19.84 -6.87 -8.92
C LEU A 460 -20.68 -7.68 -9.93
N GLY A 461 -21.94 -7.30 -10.15
CA GLY A 461 -22.78 -7.85 -11.20
C GLY A 461 -22.28 -7.53 -12.62
N LEU A 462 -21.75 -6.33 -12.85
CA LEU A 462 -21.13 -5.96 -14.13
C LEU A 462 -19.88 -6.79 -14.46
N ILE A 463 -19.11 -7.14 -13.44
CA ILE A 463 -17.92 -8.01 -13.57
C ILE A 463 -18.37 -9.45 -13.84
N GLU A 464 -19.27 -9.97 -13.01
CA GLU A 464 -19.84 -11.32 -13.12
C GLU A 464 -20.48 -11.57 -14.49
N GLY A 465 -21.26 -10.59 -14.97
CA GLY A 465 -21.96 -10.63 -16.25
C GLY A 465 -21.14 -10.13 -17.45
N SER A 466 -19.85 -9.84 -17.28
CA SER A 466 -19.01 -9.31 -18.36
C SER A 466 -19.01 -10.23 -19.59
N PRO A 467 -19.03 -9.70 -20.83
CA PRO A 467 -18.82 -10.52 -22.02
C PRO A 467 -17.36 -10.98 -22.18
N HIS A 468 -16.43 -10.37 -21.43
CA HIS A 468 -15.00 -10.66 -21.45
C HIS A 468 -14.62 -11.62 -20.31
N THR A 469 -13.44 -12.22 -20.43
CA THR A 469 -12.88 -13.07 -19.35
C THR A 469 -12.36 -12.18 -18.23
N THR A 470 -12.78 -12.42 -16.99
CA THR A 470 -12.39 -11.60 -15.84
C THR A 470 -11.43 -12.35 -14.91
N ILE A 471 -10.33 -11.71 -14.52
CA ILE A 471 -9.28 -12.29 -13.67
C ILE A 471 -9.03 -11.36 -12.48
N ALA A 472 -9.12 -11.87 -11.26
CA ALA A 472 -8.62 -11.17 -10.08
C ALA A 472 -7.21 -11.65 -9.73
N LEU A 473 -6.24 -10.73 -9.72
CA LEU A 473 -4.88 -10.99 -9.23
C LEU A 473 -4.83 -10.80 -7.70
N THR A 474 -5.01 -11.89 -6.96
CA THR A 474 -5.05 -11.89 -5.50
C THR A 474 -3.67 -12.10 -4.88
N THR A 475 -2.60 -11.54 -5.47
CA THR A 475 -1.18 -11.78 -5.12
C THR A 475 -0.74 -11.22 -3.76
N GLY A 476 -1.68 -10.73 -2.94
CA GLY A 476 -1.48 -10.24 -1.57
C GLY A 476 -2.72 -10.47 -0.70
N LEU A 477 -3.11 -9.45 0.06
CA LEU A 477 -4.33 -9.49 0.88
C LEU A 477 -5.58 -9.28 0.02
N ALA A 478 -6.56 -10.18 0.11
CA ALA A 478 -7.92 -9.96 -0.37
C ALA A 478 -8.90 -10.30 0.78
N LEU A 479 -9.46 -9.25 1.39
CA LEU A 479 -10.24 -9.37 2.62
C LEU A 479 -11.63 -8.79 2.41
N GLY A 480 -12.64 -9.42 3.01
CA GLY A 480 -14.02 -8.94 3.00
C GLY A 480 -14.52 -8.59 1.61
N GLY A 481 -15.00 -7.35 1.43
CA GLY A 481 -15.38 -6.80 0.13
C GLY A 481 -14.36 -7.01 -1.00
N GLY A 482 -13.07 -7.10 -0.70
CA GLY A 482 -12.04 -7.43 -1.69
C GLY A 482 -12.04 -8.90 -2.13
N LEU A 483 -12.33 -9.82 -1.20
CA LEU A 483 -12.56 -11.22 -1.55
C LEU A 483 -13.91 -11.38 -2.29
N GLU A 484 -14.93 -10.62 -1.93
CA GLU A 484 -16.22 -10.60 -2.62
C GLU A 484 -16.08 -10.11 -4.07
N LEU A 485 -15.31 -9.03 -4.28
CA LEU A 485 -14.90 -8.56 -5.60
C LEU A 485 -14.14 -9.64 -6.37
N ALA A 486 -13.15 -10.30 -5.75
CA ALA A 486 -12.39 -11.37 -6.40
C ALA A 486 -13.29 -12.56 -6.80
N LEU A 487 -14.29 -12.91 -5.99
CA LEU A 487 -15.25 -13.98 -6.28
C LEU A 487 -16.24 -13.60 -7.38
N SER A 488 -16.45 -12.32 -7.67
CA SER A 488 -17.24 -11.88 -8.83
C SER A 488 -16.51 -12.11 -10.17
N CYS A 489 -15.18 -12.25 -10.16
CA CYS A 489 -14.39 -12.60 -11.35
C CYS A 489 -14.50 -14.09 -11.71
N ASP A 490 -14.28 -14.41 -12.98
CA ASP A 490 -14.23 -15.80 -13.47
C ASP A 490 -13.07 -16.56 -12.83
N TYR A 491 -11.88 -15.97 -12.88
CA TYR A 491 -10.65 -16.54 -12.36
C TYR A 491 -10.06 -15.73 -11.22
N ARG A 492 -9.37 -16.41 -10.32
CA ARG A 492 -8.61 -15.85 -9.19
C ARG A 492 -7.21 -16.45 -9.21
N VAL A 493 -6.20 -15.63 -9.50
CA VAL A 493 -4.79 -16.04 -9.59
C VAL A 493 -4.09 -15.53 -8.34
N GLY A 494 -3.54 -16.46 -7.55
CA GLY A 494 -2.80 -16.16 -6.33
C GLY A 494 -1.36 -16.66 -6.38
N THR A 495 -0.55 -16.16 -5.45
CA THR A 495 0.83 -16.57 -5.20
C THR A 495 0.98 -17.09 -3.78
N GLU A 496 2.19 -17.50 -3.35
CA GLU A 496 2.43 -17.91 -1.97
C GLU A 496 2.16 -16.80 -0.93
N LYS A 497 2.07 -15.54 -1.38
CA LYS A 497 1.73 -14.36 -0.57
C LYS A 497 0.24 -14.17 -0.38
N THR A 498 -0.60 -14.86 -1.17
CA THR A 498 -2.04 -14.69 -1.13
C THR A 498 -2.59 -15.08 0.25
N MET A 499 -3.37 -14.17 0.81
CA MET A 499 -4.06 -14.35 2.08
C MET A 499 -5.51 -13.86 1.93
N LEU A 500 -6.46 -14.78 2.11
CA LEU A 500 -7.89 -14.52 1.97
C LEU A 500 -8.58 -14.55 3.35
N ARG A 501 -9.61 -13.71 3.54
CA ARG A 501 -10.44 -13.73 4.77
C ARG A 501 -11.77 -13.01 4.57
N PHE A 502 -12.81 -13.50 5.23
CA PHE A 502 -14.03 -12.74 5.53
C PHE A 502 -13.99 -12.27 7.00
N PRO A 503 -13.57 -11.04 7.31
CA PRO A 503 -13.45 -10.58 8.69
C PRO A 503 -14.78 -10.17 9.34
N GLU A 504 -15.87 -10.07 8.58
CA GLU A 504 -17.08 -9.32 8.90
C GLU A 504 -17.71 -9.73 10.24
N THR A 505 -17.87 -11.04 10.49
CA THR A 505 -18.49 -11.53 11.74
C THR A 505 -17.67 -11.15 12.97
N SER A 506 -16.36 -10.97 12.81
CA SER A 506 -15.44 -10.52 13.88
C SER A 506 -15.40 -9.01 14.08
N ILE A 507 -16.13 -8.25 13.25
CA ILE A 507 -16.27 -6.79 13.33
C ILE A 507 -17.74 -6.35 13.38
N GLY A 508 -18.65 -7.27 13.76
CA GLY A 508 -20.06 -6.93 14.03
C GLY A 508 -20.97 -6.90 12.81
N ILE A 509 -20.52 -7.32 11.62
CA ILE A 509 -21.33 -7.35 10.39
C ILE A 509 -21.21 -8.71 9.67
N TYR A 510 -21.79 -8.87 8.49
CA TYR A 510 -21.59 -10.06 7.64
C TYR A 510 -21.10 -9.66 6.24
N PRO A 511 -20.53 -10.59 5.43
CA PRO A 511 -20.12 -10.29 4.06
C PRO A 511 -21.33 -9.95 3.19
N GLY A 512 -21.53 -8.65 2.94
CA GLY A 512 -22.74 -8.11 2.32
C GLY A 512 -22.58 -7.70 0.85
N LEU A 513 -21.44 -7.96 0.21
CA LEU A 513 -21.22 -7.74 -1.24
C LEU A 513 -21.26 -9.08 -2.03
N GLY A 514 -22.03 -10.05 -1.54
CA GLY A 514 -22.22 -11.37 -2.11
C GLY A 514 -21.30 -12.44 -1.54
N GLY A 515 -20.58 -12.19 -0.46
CA GLY A 515 -19.66 -13.14 0.15
C GLY A 515 -20.36 -14.35 0.74
N THR A 516 -21.53 -14.19 1.36
CA THR A 516 -22.32 -15.34 1.84
C THR A 516 -22.86 -16.17 0.67
N GLN A 517 -23.13 -15.50 -0.46
CA GLN A 517 -23.72 -16.12 -1.63
C GLN A 517 -22.70 -16.83 -2.53
N ARG A 518 -21.62 -16.14 -2.90
CA ARG A 518 -20.59 -16.65 -3.81
C ARG A 518 -19.69 -17.67 -3.15
N ALA A 519 -19.31 -17.49 -1.88
CA ALA A 519 -18.45 -18.45 -1.20
C ALA A 519 -19.10 -19.84 -1.17
N THR A 520 -20.38 -19.92 -0.80
CA THR A 520 -21.14 -21.19 -0.77
C THR A 520 -21.18 -21.85 -2.15
N ARG A 521 -21.44 -21.08 -3.21
CA ARG A 521 -21.50 -21.58 -4.58
C ARG A 521 -20.12 -21.97 -5.14
N VAL A 522 -19.04 -21.42 -4.61
CA VAL A 522 -17.67 -21.78 -5.02
C VAL A 522 -17.15 -22.99 -4.25
N CYS A 523 -17.13 -22.93 -2.92
CA CYS A 523 -16.42 -23.92 -2.10
C CYS A 523 -17.33 -24.93 -1.38
N GLY A 524 -18.65 -24.77 -1.49
CA GLY A 524 -19.62 -25.58 -0.75
C GLY A 524 -19.88 -25.04 0.66
N ILE A 525 -21.01 -25.46 1.25
CA ILE A 525 -21.55 -24.87 2.48
C ILE A 525 -20.64 -25.00 3.69
N GLU A 526 -20.01 -26.16 3.93
CA GLU A 526 -19.18 -26.36 5.12
C GLU A 526 -17.88 -25.56 5.04
N ALA A 527 -17.29 -25.45 3.84
CA ALA A 527 -16.14 -24.59 3.60
C ALA A 527 -16.49 -23.10 3.71
N ALA A 528 -17.66 -22.69 3.22
CA ALA A 528 -18.14 -21.32 3.34
C ALA A 528 -18.39 -20.96 4.81
N ARG A 529 -18.99 -21.85 5.62
CA ARG A 529 -19.14 -21.66 7.07
C ARG A 529 -17.79 -21.53 7.79
N PHE A 530 -16.81 -22.34 7.42
CA PHE A 530 -15.43 -22.22 7.93
C PHE A 530 -14.82 -20.84 7.59
N ALA A 531 -15.02 -20.35 6.36
CA ALA A 531 -14.46 -19.10 5.89
C ALA A 531 -15.15 -17.88 6.50
N VAL A 532 -16.49 -17.87 6.51
CA VAL A 532 -17.33 -16.72 6.87
C VAL A 532 -17.63 -16.66 8.36
N LEU A 533 -18.15 -17.73 8.98
CA LEU A 533 -18.63 -17.67 10.36
C LEU A 533 -17.49 -17.46 11.35
N ALA A 534 -16.42 -18.26 11.23
CA ALA A 534 -15.23 -18.12 12.05
C ALA A 534 -14.25 -17.05 11.53
N GLY A 535 -14.50 -16.48 10.35
CA GLY A 535 -13.64 -15.48 9.72
C GLY A 535 -12.19 -15.94 9.64
N ASN A 536 -11.94 -17.20 9.27
CA ASN A 536 -10.58 -17.76 9.26
C ASN A 536 -9.71 -17.07 8.19
N PHE A 537 -8.47 -16.76 8.55
CA PHE A 537 -7.44 -16.52 7.54
C PHE A 537 -7.16 -17.81 6.78
N MET A 538 -7.15 -17.69 5.46
CA MET A 538 -6.82 -18.77 4.52
C MET A 538 -5.58 -18.34 3.76
N ASP A 539 -4.47 -19.07 3.96
CA ASP A 539 -3.27 -18.91 3.15
C ASP A 539 -3.50 -19.45 1.74
N ALA A 540 -2.53 -19.20 0.84
CA ALA A 540 -2.62 -19.59 -0.56
C ALA A 540 -2.95 -21.08 -0.75
N GLY A 541 -2.36 -21.96 0.06
CA GLY A 541 -2.60 -23.41 0.01
C GLY A 541 -4.03 -23.78 0.42
N ALA A 542 -4.49 -23.28 1.57
CA ALA A 542 -5.86 -23.48 2.04
C ALA A 542 -6.88 -22.89 1.07
N ALA A 543 -6.65 -21.67 0.58
CA ALA A 543 -7.52 -20.99 -0.37
C ALA A 543 -7.62 -21.74 -1.71
N ARG A 544 -6.51 -22.29 -2.21
CA ARG A 544 -6.51 -23.15 -3.41
C ARG A 544 -7.29 -24.44 -3.16
N ALA A 545 -7.07 -25.11 -2.03
CA ALA A 545 -7.75 -26.35 -1.69
C ALA A 545 -9.27 -26.18 -1.55
N LEU A 546 -9.72 -25.03 -1.02
CA LEU A 546 -11.14 -24.70 -0.93
C LEU A 546 -11.75 -24.26 -2.28
N GLY A 547 -10.95 -24.01 -3.32
CA GLY A 547 -11.43 -23.51 -4.62
C GLY A 547 -11.63 -21.98 -4.69
N LEU A 548 -11.30 -21.27 -3.60
CA LEU A 548 -11.37 -19.80 -3.55
C LEU A 548 -10.27 -19.15 -4.41
N ILE A 549 -9.15 -19.86 -4.66
CA ILE A 549 -8.18 -19.52 -5.70
C ILE A 549 -8.28 -20.56 -6.82
N THR A 550 -8.35 -20.09 -8.07
CA THR A 550 -8.37 -20.98 -9.25
C THR A 550 -6.97 -21.45 -9.64
N HIS A 551 -5.98 -20.55 -9.58
CA HIS A 551 -4.60 -20.79 -9.97
C HIS A 551 -3.66 -20.32 -8.86
N LEU A 552 -2.82 -21.22 -8.36
CA LEU A 552 -1.75 -20.89 -7.42
C LEU A 552 -0.42 -21.06 -8.15
N VAL A 553 0.30 -19.95 -8.33
CA VAL A 553 1.53 -19.90 -9.13
C VAL A 553 2.62 -19.14 -8.39
N ASP A 554 3.88 -19.36 -8.75
CA ASP A 554 4.97 -18.51 -8.26
C ASP A 554 4.76 -17.07 -8.77
N ALA A 555 5.34 -16.07 -8.08
CA ALA A 555 5.27 -14.68 -8.53
C ALA A 555 5.75 -14.48 -9.98
N SER A 556 6.70 -15.29 -10.43
CA SER A 556 7.19 -15.30 -11.82
C SER A 556 6.23 -15.97 -12.83
N GLY A 557 5.24 -16.70 -12.37
CA GLY A 557 4.25 -17.37 -13.21
C GLY A 557 3.04 -16.51 -13.59
N VAL A 558 2.81 -15.39 -12.88
CA VAL A 558 1.57 -14.60 -12.96
C VAL A 558 1.26 -14.16 -14.39
N THR A 559 2.17 -13.47 -15.07
CA THR A 559 1.96 -12.97 -16.44
C THR A 559 1.67 -14.10 -17.43
N SER A 560 2.41 -15.21 -17.34
CA SER A 560 2.19 -16.36 -18.22
C SER A 560 0.84 -17.03 -17.99
N THR A 561 0.37 -17.07 -16.74
CA THR A 561 -0.93 -17.61 -16.36
C THR A 561 -2.07 -16.74 -16.87
N VAL A 562 -1.93 -15.40 -16.80
CA VAL A 562 -2.91 -14.46 -17.36
C VAL A 562 -3.07 -14.68 -18.86
N ARG A 563 -1.97 -14.83 -19.61
CA ARG A 563 -2.01 -15.12 -21.05
C ARG A 563 -2.66 -16.47 -21.36
N GLU A 564 -2.36 -17.50 -20.57
CA GLU A 564 -3.00 -18.81 -20.71
C GLU A 564 -4.53 -18.68 -20.53
N ILE A 565 -4.98 -18.06 -19.43
CA ILE A 565 -6.40 -17.84 -19.16
C ILE A 565 -7.06 -17.02 -20.27
N SER A 566 -6.41 -15.95 -20.72
CA SER A 566 -6.90 -15.11 -21.82
C SER A 566 -7.16 -15.92 -23.09
N SER A 567 -6.27 -16.87 -23.41
CA SER A 567 -6.43 -17.75 -24.58
C SER A 567 -7.54 -18.79 -24.44
N VAL A 568 -7.82 -19.23 -23.20
CA VAL A 568 -8.88 -20.21 -22.89
C VAL A 568 -10.26 -19.55 -22.89
N GLY A 569 -10.36 -18.33 -22.35
CA GLY A 569 -11.60 -17.60 -22.19
C GLY A 569 -12.35 -17.93 -20.89
N LYS A 570 -13.65 -17.64 -20.85
CA LYS A 570 -14.51 -17.85 -19.67
C LYS A 570 -14.59 -19.34 -19.28
N PRO A 571 -14.65 -19.66 -17.97
CA PRO A 571 -14.73 -21.04 -17.49
C PRO A 571 -16.10 -21.66 -17.82
N GLU A 572 -16.14 -22.99 -17.99
CA GLU A 572 -17.40 -23.72 -18.18
C GLU A 572 -18.26 -23.71 -16.91
N ASP A 573 -17.63 -23.84 -15.74
CA ASP A 573 -18.30 -23.82 -14.43
C ASP A 573 -17.51 -22.97 -13.44
N LYS A 574 -18.07 -21.81 -13.11
CA LYS A 574 -17.54 -20.90 -12.09
C LYS A 574 -17.89 -21.36 -10.66
N TYR A 575 -18.97 -22.12 -10.50
CA TYR A 575 -19.61 -22.41 -9.21
C TYR A 575 -19.72 -23.92 -8.96
N PRO A 576 -18.59 -24.61 -8.72
CA PRO A 576 -18.58 -26.06 -8.53
C PRO A 576 -19.24 -26.52 -7.22
N GLY A 577 -19.48 -25.62 -6.26
CA GLY A 577 -20.18 -25.92 -5.02
C GLY A 577 -19.45 -26.89 -4.09
N ALA A 578 -18.13 -27.06 -4.26
CA ALA A 578 -17.32 -28.00 -3.48
C ALA A 578 -15.83 -27.58 -3.44
N PRO A 579 -15.06 -28.01 -2.42
CA PRO A 579 -13.63 -27.77 -2.38
C PRO A 579 -12.91 -28.42 -3.56
N ALA A 580 -11.91 -27.71 -4.12
CA ALA A 580 -11.08 -28.21 -5.23
C ALA A 580 -10.17 -29.39 -4.82
N ASP A 581 -9.73 -29.42 -3.55
CA ASP A 581 -9.02 -30.56 -2.96
C ASP A 581 -9.65 -30.94 -1.61
N PRO A 582 -10.64 -31.87 -1.61
CA PRO A 582 -11.27 -32.34 -0.39
C PRO A 582 -10.35 -33.09 0.57
N SER A 583 -9.15 -33.52 0.13
CA SER A 583 -8.19 -34.25 0.96
C SER A 583 -7.31 -33.34 1.80
N HIS A 584 -7.22 -32.06 1.43
CA HIS A 584 -6.44 -31.08 2.18
C HIS A 584 -6.97 -30.94 3.62
N PRO A 585 -6.09 -30.83 4.65
CA PRO A 585 -6.53 -30.82 6.05
C PRO A 585 -7.58 -29.76 6.39
N VAL A 586 -7.49 -28.57 5.77
CA VAL A 586 -8.48 -27.50 5.97
C VAL A 586 -9.85 -27.87 5.38
N ALA A 587 -9.88 -28.44 4.17
CA ALA A 587 -11.14 -28.84 3.52
C ALA A 587 -11.79 -30.04 4.22
N ALA A 588 -10.98 -31.01 4.64
CA ALA A 588 -11.46 -32.15 5.43
C ALA A 588 -12.02 -31.70 6.79
N MET A 589 -11.32 -30.79 7.47
CA MET A 589 -11.76 -30.23 8.74
C MET A 589 -13.02 -29.38 8.58
N SER A 590 -13.12 -28.53 7.56
CA SER A 590 -14.32 -27.71 7.35
C SER A 590 -15.54 -28.61 7.14
N LYS A 591 -15.43 -29.62 6.27
CA LYS A 591 -16.49 -30.60 6.01
C LYS A 591 -16.94 -31.36 7.27
N ALA A 592 -16.00 -31.79 8.10
CA ALA A 592 -16.32 -32.53 9.31
C ALA A 592 -16.91 -31.64 10.41
N PHE A 593 -16.29 -30.48 10.66
CA PHE A 593 -16.60 -29.62 11.80
C PHE A 593 -17.84 -28.74 11.55
N TYR A 594 -17.99 -28.16 10.36
CA TYR A 594 -19.10 -27.26 9.99
C TYR A 594 -20.26 -27.96 9.26
N SER A 595 -20.43 -29.27 9.47
CA SER A 595 -21.57 -30.02 8.94
C SER A 595 -22.89 -29.56 9.54
N ASP A 596 -24.00 -29.79 8.84
CA ASP A 596 -25.35 -29.38 9.30
C ASP A 596 -25.69 -29.89 10.71
N ASN A 597 -25.31 -31.12 11.02
CA ASN A 597 -25.55 -31.74 12.32
C ASN A 597 -24.85 -31.02 13.47
N ASN A 598 -23.77 -30.28 13.18
CA ASN A 598 -22.96 -29.60 14.19
C ASN A 598 -23.38 -28.14 14.41
N MET A 599 -24.13 -27.55 13.47
CA MET A 599 -24.39 -26.10 13.47
C MET A 599 -25.11 -25.62 14.73
N ALA A 600 -26.08 -26.37 15.24
CA ALA A 600 -26.77 -26.01 16.49
C ALA A 600 -25.80 -25.94 17.69
N SER A 601 -24.85 -26.87 17.79
CA SER A 601 -23.81 -26.84 18.84
C SER A 601 -22.86 -25.66 18.65
N LEU A 602 -22.41 -25.42 17.41
CA LEU A 602 -21.48 -24.33 17.11
C LEU A 602 -22.08 -22.95 17.37
N LEU A 603 -23.32 -22.72 16.93
CA LEU A 603 -24.02 -21.45 17.13
C LEU A 603 -24.36 -21.18 18.61
N SER A 604 -24.41 -22.23 19.44
CA SER A 604 -24.53 -22.10 20.90
C SER A 604 -23.18 -22.02 21.63
N GLY A 605 -22.07 -21.96 20.89
CA GLY A 605 -20.72 -21.85 21.45
C GLY A 605 -20.13 -23.15 22.01
N ASN A 606 -20.74 -24.30 21.70
CA ASN A 606 -20.36 -25.60 22.21
C ASN A 606 -19.58 -26.43 21.17
N ALA A 607 -18.67 -27.28 21.65
CA ALA A 607 -18.03 -28.29 20.80
C ALA A 607 -19.08 -29.30 20.30
N PRO A 608 -19.10 -29.63 18.98
CA PRO A 608 -19.99 -30.67 18.47
C PRO A 608 -19.63 -32.07 18.99
N GLU A 609 -20.60 -32.98 18.97
CA GLU A 609 -20.37 -34.37 19.39
C GLU A 609 -19.27 -35.03 18.55
N GLY A 610 -18.34 -35.73 19.23
CA GLY A 610 -17.20 -36.39 18.58
C GLY A 610 -15.98 -35.50 18.34
N PHE A 611 -16.03 -34.22 18.69
CA PHE A 611 -14.87 -33.32 18.65
C PHE A 611 -14.36 -33.03 20.06
N ASP A 612 -13.05 -33.24 20.27
CA ASP A 612 -12.38 -32.92 21.53
C ASP A 612 -12.12 -31.39 21.60
N PRO A 613 -12.70 -30.66 22.56
CA PRO A 613 -12.46 -29.22 22.71
C PRO A 613 -11.00 -28.87 23.05
N GLU A 614 -10.21 -29.83 23.54
CA GLU A 614 -8.78 -29.65 23.81
C GLU A 614 -7.92 -29.89 22.56
N ASP A 615 -8.47 -30.45 21.48
CA ASP A 615 -7.75 -30.54 20.21
C ASP A 615 -7.42 -29.13 19.70
N ARG A 616 -6.17 -28.94 19.27
CA ARG A 616 -5.65 -27.62 18.90
C ARG A 616 -6.47 -26.96 17.78
N ASN A 617 -6.94 -27.73 16.79
CA ASN A 617 -7.68 -27.19 15.66
C ASN A 617 -9.12 -26.88 16.07
N VAL A 618 -9.76 -27.76 16.83
CA VAL A 618 -11.11 -27.55 17.39
C VAL A 618 -11.12 -26.32 18.32
N ALA A 619 -10.22 -26.26 19.29
CA ALA A 619 -10.08 -25.14 20.21
C ALA A 619 -9.89 -23.81 19.47
N ARG A 620 -9.13 -23.82 18.37
CA ARG A 620 -8.94 -22.63 17.52
C ARG A 620 -10.26 -22.18 16.88
N GLN A 621 -11.05 -23.11 16.33
CA GLN A 621 -12.33 -22.78 15.70
C GLN A 621 -13.35 -22.25 16.72
N LEU A 622 -13.50 -22.93 17.86
CA LEU A 622 -14.38 -22.48 18.94
C LEU A 622 -13.99 -21.09 19.45
N LYS A 623 -12.68 -20.83 19.59
CA LYS A 623 -12.16 -19.53 20.00
C LYS A 623 -12.38 -18.43 18.95
N SER A 624 -12.34 -18.76 17.67
CA SER A 624 -12.67 -17.80 16.61
C SER A 624 -14.16 -17.45 16.65
N LEU A 625 -15.03 -18.45 16.75
CA LEU A 625 -16.48 -18.26 16.84
C LEU A 625 -16.86 -17.48 18.11
N SER A 626 -16.24 -17.77 19.25
CA SER A 626 -16.52 -17.08 20.52
C SER A 626 -16.09 -15.60 20.53
N ARG A 627 -15.35 -15.15 19.51
CA ARG A 627 -14.90 -13.77 19.34
C ARG A 627 -15.70 -13.01 18.28
N ALA A 628 -16.56 -13.71 17.54
CA ALA A 628 -17.43 -13.09 16.56
C ALA A 628 -18.69 -12.56 17.24
N ALA A 629 -19.31 -11.55 16.64
CA ALA A 629 -20.57 -10.99 17.10
C ALA A 629 -21.70 -12.02 16.93
N PRO A 630 -22.43 -12.39 18.00
CA PRO A 630 -23.44 -13.44 17.93
C PRO A 630 -24.54 -13.18 16.89
N VAL A 631 -25.01 -11.94 16.78
CA VAL A 631 -26.04 -11.56 15.80
C VAL A 631 -25.51 -11.72 14.37
N SER A 632 -24.28 -11.26 14.11
CA SER A 632 -23.64 -11.38 12.80
C SER A 632 -23.41 -12.84 12.40
N VAL A 633 -22.98 -13.71 13.33
CA VAL A 633 -22.80 -15.14 13.06
C VAL A 633 -24.13 -15.81 12.72
N ARG A 634 -25.22 -15.46 13.42
CA ARG A 634 -26.54 -15.99 13.14
C ARG A 634 -27.02 -15.58 11.74
N ILE A 635 -27.03 -14.28 11.44
CA ILE A 635 -27.48 -13.75 10.14
C ILE A 635 -26.63 -14.34 9.01
N ALA A 636 -25.30 -14.36 9.16
CA ALA A 636 -24.41 -14.97 8.18
C ALA A 636 -24.70 -16.46 7.97
N SER A 637 -25.00 -17.23 9.03
CA SER A 637 -25.36 -18.64 8.91
C SER A 637 -26.66 -18.83 8.13
N GLU A 638 -27.68 -18.01 8.40
CA GLU A 638 -28.96 -18.05 7.69
C GLU A 638 -28.79 -17.72 6.20
N LEU A 639 -28.00 -16.69 5.87
CA LEU A 639 -27.72 -16.30 4.49
C LEU A 639 -26.90 -17.36 3.71
N LEU A 640 -25.94 -18.00 4.38
CA LEU A 640 -25.18 -19.12 3.81
C LEU A 640 -26.10 -20.30 3.46
N ASP A 641 -27.03 -20.65 4.34
CA ASP A 641 -27.98 -21.73 4.07
C ASP A 641 -28.92 -21.37 2.90
N LYS A 642 -29.35 -20.11 2.83
CA LYS A 642 -30.19 -19.60 1.72
C LYS A 642 -29.51 -19.65 0.36
N ALA A 643 -28.18 -19.59 0.31
CA ALA A 643 -27.42 -19.73 -0.93
C ALA A 643 -27.62 -21.10 -1.62
N LEU A 644 -28.04 -22.13 -0.89
CA LEU A 644 -28.36 -23.46 -1.43
C LEU A 644 -29.77 -23.54 -2.04
N GLU A 645 -30.66 -22.63 -1.64
CA GLU A 645 -32.08 -22.65 -1.98
C GLU A 645 -32.46 -21.63 -3.08
N THR A 646 -31.55 -20.71 -3.40
CA THR A 646 -31.79 -19.54 -4.25
C THR A 646 -30.84 -19.51 -5.44
N ASP A 647 -31.21 -18.79 -6.51
CA ASP A 647 -30.23 -18.33 -7.48
C ASP A 647 -29.40 -17.16 -6.89
N LEU A 648 -28.35 -16.74 -7.61
CA LEU A 648 -27.43 -15.73 -7.10
C LEU A 648 -28.15 -14.40 -6.85
N ASP A 649 -28.97 -13.93 -7.78
CA ASP A 649 -29.66 -12.64 -7.68
C ASP A 649 -30.63 -12.59 -6.49
N ALA A 650 -31.43 -13.64 -6.29
CA ALA A 650 -32.30 -13.74 -5.13
C ALA A 650 -31.51 -13.82 -3.82
N GLY A 651 -30.38 -14.53 -3.81
CA GLY A 651 -29.47 -14.59 -2.67
C GLY A 651 -28.85 -13.23 -2.33
N LEU A 652 -28.44 -12.46 -3.33
CA LEU A 652 -27.90 -11.10 -3.15
C LEU A 652 -28.97 -10.15 -2.60
N GLN A 653 -30.22 -10.27 -3.06
CA GLN A 653 -31.31 -9.49 -2.48
C GLN A 653 -31.53 -9.80 -1.00
N LEU A 654 -31.38 -11.06 -0.57
CA LEU A 654 -31.48 -11.43 0.85
C LEU A 654 -30.37 -10.80 1.71
N GLU A 655 -29.16 -10.62 1.16
CA GLU A 655 -28.13 -9.84 1.85
C GLU A 655 -28.61 -8.38 2.02
N LEU A 656 -29.10 -7.72 0.96
CA LEU A 656 -29.61 -6.34 1.08
C LEU A 656 -30.75 -6.21 2.10
N ASP A 657 -31.69 -7.16 2.10
CA ASP A 657 -32.84 -7.17 3.02
C ASP A 657 -32.41 -7.30 4.49
N ALA A 658 -31.24 -7.89 4.76
CA ALA A 658 -30.70 -8.07 6.11
C ALA A 658 -29.85 -6.89 6.62
N LEU A 659 -29.60 -5.86 5.79
CA LEU A 659 -28.75 -4.72 6.15
C LEU A 659 -29.33 -3.90 7.30
N GLU A 660 -30.63 -3.61 7.28
CA GLU A 660 -31.26 -2.78 8.32
C GLU A 660 -31.17 -3.46 9.69
N GLU A 661 -31.40 -4.77 9.73
CA GLU A 661 -31.29 -5.57 10.95
C GLU A 661 -29.87 -5.54 11.52
N ILE A 662 -28.84 -5.77 10.71
CA ILE A 662 -27.46 -5.85 11.22
C ILE A 662 -26.93 -4.49 11.66
N PHE A 663 -27.15 -3.44 10.87
CA PHE A 663 -26.60 -2.10 11.15
C PHE A 663 -27.36 -1.36 12.26
N ALA A 664 -28.53 -1.86 12.68
CA ALA A 664 -29.23 -1.40 13.86
C ALA A 664 -28.67 -1.95 15.18
N THR A 665 -27.78 -2.95 15.16
CA THR A 665 -27.23 -3.59 16.37
C THR A 665 -26.16 -2.75 17.06
N GLU A 666 -26.04 -2.88 18.38
CA GLU A 666 -24.92 -2.30 19.13
C GLU A 666 -23.60 -2.99 18.77
N ASP A 667 -23.66 -4.30 18.50
CA ASP A 667 -22.50 -5.11 18.09
C ASP A 667 -21.86 -4.62 16.77
N ALA A 668 -22.66 -4.19 15.77
CA ALA A 668 -22.13 -3.62 14.53
C ALA A 668 -21.36 -2.32 14.80
N ARG A 669 -21.94 -1.40 15.59
CA ARG A 669 -21.29 -0.14 15.97
C ARG A 669 -19.99 -0.41 16.73
N GLU A 670 -20.03 -1.25 17.75
CA GLU A 670 -18.87 -1.60 18.57
C GLU A 670 -17.78 -2.29 17.75
N GLY A 671 -18.13 -3.26 16.91
CA GLY A 671 -17.17 -3.99 16.08
C GLY A 671 -16.43 -3.09 15.08
N LEU A 672 -17.16 -2.22 14.39
CA LEU A 672 -16.59 -1.29 13.41
C LEU A 672 -15.72 -0.21 14.10
N SER A 673 -16.22 0.40 15.19
CA SER A 673 -15.45 1.39 15.95
C SER A 673 -14.19 0.78 16.57
N ALA A 674 -14.28 -0.40 17.18
CA ALA A 674 -13.12 -1.09 17.76
C ALA A 674 -12.02 -1.35 16.74
N LEU A 675 -12.38 -1.69 15.50
CA LEU A 675 -11.41 -1.89 14.42
C LEU A 675 -10.71 -0.58 14.04
N VAL A 676 -11.44 0.52 13.90
CA VAL A 676 -10.86 1.86 13.62
C VAL A 676 -9.92 2.30 14.74
N GLU A 677 -10.29 2.01 15.99
CA GLU A 677 -9.50 2.33 17.19
C GLU A 677 -8.33 1.37 17.44
N GLY A 678 -8.22 0.28 16.67
CA GLY A 678 -7.15 -0.72 16.83
C GLY A 678 -7.26 -1.52 18.13
N ARG A 679 -8.46 -1.64 18.69
CA ARG A 679 -8.75 -2.43 19.91
C ARG A 679 -9.55 -3.68 19.59
N ARG A 680 -9.75 -4.53 20.60
CA ARG A 680 -10.66 -5.68 20.47
C ARG A 680 -12.08 -5.24 20.81
N PRO A 681 -13.10 -5.71 20.07
CA PRO A 681 -14.48 -5.43 20.39
C PRO A 681 -14.98 -6.29 21.57
N GLU A 682 -15.98 -5.77 22.27
CA GLU A 682 -16.74 -6.49 23.31
C GLU A 682 -18.21 -6.59 22.91
N TYR A 683 -18.65 -7.77 22.48
CA TYR A 683 -20.01 -8.00 22.01
C TYR A 683 -20.98 -8.35 23.13
N VAL A 684 -22.17 -7.76 23.07
CA VAL A 684 -23.27 -7.97 24.03
C VAL A 684 -24.40 -8.81 23.43
N GLY A 685 -24.39 -9.00 22.10
CA GLY A 685 -25.39 -9.81 21.39
C GLY A 685 -26.73 -9.09 21.22
N SER A 686 -26.73 -7.76 21.11
CA SER A 686 -27.92 -6.92 20.94
C SER A 686 -27.78 -5.87 19.85
#